data_AF-A0A2U1D0P1-F1
#
_entry.id   AF-A0A2U1D0P1-F1
#
_cell.length_a   1.000
_cell.length_b   1.000
_cell.length_c   1.000
_cell.angle_alpha   90.00
_cell.angle_beta   90.00
_cell.angle_gamma   90.00
#
_symmetry.space_group_name_H-M   'P 1'
#
loop_
_entity.id
_entity.type
_entity.pdbx_description
1 polymer ?
#
loop_
_entity_poly.entity_id
_entity_poly.type
_entity_poly.pdbx_seq_one_letter_code
_entity_poly.pdbx_strand_id
1 'polypeptide(L)'
;MSERPERLLDTEACVDAVIARVGRQITLGLPLGLGKPVHLVNALYQRACRDPSLELHIVTALSTLVPAGGVSLEKRFLGPFTERVYDGVPELAYARDARGKQLPRNVRVSEFFFQAGSQLNNPDQQQHYICTNYTHAVRDLLAMGVNVVGQMVAPHPDDDDVLSLSCNPDLSLDLAPVLRERADAGAPVMLVGETNRNLPYLGNDARVASDLFDLLYDRPSDDYPLFPVPEQPISAADHLIGFYASALIQDGGTLQVGIGSLGSALVYSTVLRHTQNAAWRAVFNKLDVAGRFPVVTEWGGTEPFREGLYGCSEMLVDGFLELIDAGILTREVYPHTRLQTLLNEGRLDRTVSLATLDTLREAELIHSPLRARDVQWLQQYGVLRDDLVFRGGRLSVGDHTLSPDLDDDTARARFEQVALGTRLKGGTVLHGGFYIGPERFYERLRSLSDEQARRLCMTSIGFINHLYDHRFGNQALKTAQRREGRFVNSAMMATLDGAVVSDGLEDGRVVSGVGGQYNFVAMAQELPRARSILALRSTRVSGGDTVSNIVFSYGHCTIPRHLRDIVITEYGIADLRGRPDSEVYLEMIRIADARFQPELLRQAQKAGKVPRSFRLPEAWQRNTPERVREAVAIAGADRFPAFPFGCAFTDEERQLMTALSHLKSVTGTRRQRMKTLWRALREAPFEDGERPLLERMGLHEPERFRDRIDQRLLVHALRRVTSNQA
;
A
#
# COMPACT_ATOMS: atom_id res chain seq x y z
N MET A 1 -15.88 32.03 -12.06
CA MET A 1 -16.53 30.94 -12.82
C MET A 1 -15.46 30.42 -13.75
N SER A 2 -14.89 29.24 -13.48
CA SER A 2 -13.87 28.65 -14.37
C SER A 2 -14.54 28.24 -15.67
N GLU A 3 -13.90 28.54 -16.79
CA GLU A 3 -14.29 28.01 -18.10
C GLU A 3 -14.08 26.49 -18.10
N ARG A 4 -14.85 25.76 -18.93
CA ARG A 4 -14.66 24.32 -19.15
C ARG A 4 -13.21 24.04 -19.59
N PRO A 5 -12.63 22.88 -19.24
CA PRO A 5 -11.28 22.54 -19.68
C PRO A 5 -11.21 22.52 -21.20
N GLU A 6 -10.08 22.97 -21.75
CA GLU A 6 -9.77 22.73 -23.16
C GLU A 6 -9.64 21.22 -23.37
N ARG A 7 -10.45 20.63 -24.26
CA ARG A 7 -10.39 19.19 -24.57
C ARG A 7 -9.72 19.01 -25.92
N LEU A 8 -8.56 18.37 -25.93
CA LEU A 8 -7.80 18.11 -27.14
C LEU A 8 -7.69 16.61 -27.39
N LEU A 9 -7.75 16.28 -28.68
CA LEU A 9 -7.56 14.91 -29.13
C LEU A 9 -6.10 14.61 -29.43
N ASP A 10 -5.25 15.61 -29.64
CA ASP A 10 -3.87 15.43 -30.12
C ASP A 10 -2.83 15.80 -29.07
N THR A 11 -1.85 14.92 -28.84
CA THR A 11 -0.85 15.11 -27.78
C THR A 11 0.14 16.22 -28.10
N GLU A 12 0.49 16.47 -29.36
CA GLU A 12 1.37 17.59 -29.72
C GLU A 12 0.65 18.93 -29.56
N ALA A 13 -0.64 19.00 -29.88
CA ALA A 13 -1.47 20.16 -29.58
C ALA A 13 -1.56 20.43 -28.06
N CYS A 14 -1.66 19.38 -27.24
CA CYS A 14 -1.57 19.51 -25.78
C CYS A 14 -0.22 20.08 -25.32
N VAL A 15 0.89 19.61 -25.89
CA VAL A 15 2.22 20.14 -25.59
C VAL A 15 2.35 21.60 -26.01
N ASP A 16 1.81 21.98 -27.15
CA ASP A 16 1.80 23.37 -27.62
C ASP A 16 1.00 24.29 -26.68
N ALA A 17 -0.17 23.83 -26.21
CA ALA A 17 -0.98 24.55 -25.23
C ALA A 17 -0.25 24.73 -23.89
N VAL A 18 0.44 23.68 -23.40
CA VAL A 18 1.28 23.76 -22.21
C VAL A 18 2.39 24.80 -22.39
N ILE A 19 3.17 24.73 -23.47
CA ILE A 19 4.27 25.68 -23.73
C ILE A 19 3.74 27.11 -23.89
N ALA A 20 2.59 27.30 -24.53
CA ALA A 20 1.96 28.61 -24.68
C ALA A 20 1.56 29.21 -23.32
N ARG A 21 1.12 28.40 -22.37
CA ARG A 21 0.71 28.85 -21.03
C ARG A 21 1.89 29.07 -20.08
N VAL A 22 2.79 28.09 -19.97
CA VAL A 22 3.83 28.08 -18.93
C VAL A 22 5.22 28.48 -19.42
N GLY A 23 5.39 28.63 -20.74
CA GLY A 23 6.67 28.93 -21.38
C GLY A 23 7.55 27.69 -21.55
N ARG A 24 8.86 27.94 -21.73
CA ARG A 24 9.85 26.90 -22.10
C ARG A 24 10.64 26.34 -20.92
N GLN A 25 10.28 26.72 -19.70
CA GLN A 25 10.85 26.17 -18.47
C GLN A 25 9.73 25.43 -17.73
N ILE A 26 9.70 24.12 -17.86
CA ILE A 26 8.61 23.30 -17.35
C ILE A 26 9.14 22.45 -16.20
N THR A 27 8.59 22.69 -15.01
CA THR A 27 8.74 21.79 -13.86
C THR A 27 7.44 21.02 -13.71
N LEU A 28 7.45 19.78 -14.21
CA LEU A 28 6.31 18.88 -14.29
C LEU A 28 6.22 18.02 -13.02
N GLY A 29 5.18 18.22 -12.23
CA GLY A 29 4.80 17.33 -11.13
C GLY A 29 3.95 16.16 -11.64
N LEU A 30 4.31 14.93 -11.24
CA LEU A 30 3.57 13.72 -11.61
C LEU A 30 3.25 12.84 -10.39
N PRO A 31 2.06 12.20 -10.36
CA PRO A 31 1.62 11.31 -9.29
C PRO A 31 2.56 10.13 -9.07
N LEU A 32 2.52 9.55 -7.87
CA LEU A 32 3.35 8.40 -7.51
C LEU A 32 2.86 7.10 -8.15
N GLY A 33 3.75 6.29 -8.74
CA GLY A 33 3.33 4.99 -9.31
C GLY A 33 2.34 5.15 -10.46
N LEU A 34 1.15 4.54 -10.31
CA LEU A 34 0.02 4.64 -11.25
C LEU A 34 -0.63 6.03 -11.18
N GLY A 35 -1.26 6.49 -12.27
CA GLY A 35 -1.92 7.81 -12.32
C GLY A 35 -1.13 8.87 -13.10
N LYS A 36 0.03 8.53 -13.66
CA LYS A 36 0.77 9.40 -14.59
C LYS A 36 0.07 9.39 -15.96
N PRO A 37 -0.19 10.55 -16.60
CA PRO A 37 -0.76 10.63 -17.94
C PRO A 37 0.31 10.27 -19.00
N VAL A 38 0.43 8.98 -19.33
CA VAL A 38 1.60 8.45 -20.04
C VAL A 38 1.79 9.08 -21.41
N HIS A 39 0.71 9.29 -22.18
CA HIS A 39 0.82 9.86 -23.52
C HIS A 39 1.25 11.32 -23.48
N LEU A 40 0.64 12.12 -22.61
CA LEU A 40 1.02 13.53 -22.45
C LEU A 40 2.46 13.69 -21.98
N VAL A 41 2.88 12.90 -20.99
CA VAL A 41 4.25 12.94 -20.47
C VAL A 41 5.25 12.52 -21.54
N ASN A 42 4.95 11.46 -22.30
CA ASN A 42 5.81 11.02 -23.38
C ASN A 42 5.91 12.06 -24.49
N ALA A 43 4.81 12.69 -24.89
CA ALA A 43 4.84 13.75 -25.90
C ALA A 43 5.68 14.94 -25.46
N LEU A 44 5.51 15.41 -24.21
CA LEU A 44 6.29 16.51 -23.66
C LEU A 44 7.79 16.18 -23.56
N TYR A 45 8.12 14.97 -23.09
CA TYR A 45 9.50 14.49 -23.06
C TYR A 45 10.11 14.41 -24.47
N GLN A 46 9.39 13.86 -25.45
CA GLN A 46 9.85 13.80 -26.83
C GLN A 46 10.02 15.18 -27.46
N ARG A 47 9.21 16.16 -27.06
CA ARG A 47 9.40 17.56 -27.47
C ARG A 47 10.69 18.12 -26.89
N ALA A 48 10.97 17.91 -25.61
CA ALA A 48 12.22 18.34 -24.97
C ALA A 48 13.46 17.66 -25.58
N CYS A 49 13.36 16.38 -25.99
CA CYS A 49 14.44 15.70 -26.71
C CYS A 49 14.73 16.30 -28.08
N ARG A 50 13.70 16.77 -28.80
CA ARG A 50 13.83 17.37 -30.14
C ARG A 50 14.24 18.84 -30.10
N ASP A 51 13.92 19.55 -29.02
CA ASP A 51 14.14 20.98 -28.87
C ASP A 51 14.91 21.29 -27.57
N PRO A 52 16.24 21.42 -27.65
CA PRO A 52 17.09 21.70 -26.48
C PRO A 52 16.82 23.04 -25.79
N SER A 53 16.02 23.94 -26.39
CA SER A 53 15.63 25.20 -25.76
C SER A 53 14.39 25.07 -24.86
N LEU A 54 13.82 23.86 -24.75
CA LEU A 54 12.78 23.50 -23.78
C LEU A 54 13.44 22.81 -22.59
N GLU A 55 13.48 23.47 -21.44
CA GLU A 55 13.99 22.89 -20.19
C GLU A 55 12.85 22.14 -19.50
N LEU A 56 13.03 20.85 -19.25
CA LEU A 56 12.03 19.98 -18.62
C LEU A 56 12.59 19.34 -17.36
N HIS A 57 12.03 19.70 -16.20
CA HIS A 57 12.29 19.03 -14.93
C HIS A 57 11.08 18.21 -14.52
N ILE A 58 11.21 16.89 -14.50
CA ILE A 58 10.16 15.97 -14.03
C ILE A 58 10.40 15.68 -12.55
N VAL A 59 9.40 15.94 -11.72
CA VAL A 59 9.41 15.69 -10.28
C VAL A 59 8.30 14.69 -9.96
N THR A 60 8.66 13.52 -9.43
CA THR A 60 7.69 12.44 -9.21
C THR A 60 8.14 11.44 -8.14
N ALA A 61 7.42 10.32 -8.03
CA ALA A 61 7.82 9.17 -7.28
C ALA A 61 7.40 7.88 -8.00
N LEU A 62 8.18 6.83 -7.78
CA LEU A 62 7.94 5.48 -8.28
C LEU A 62 7.56 5.46 -9.77
N SER A 63 8.54 5.66 -10.65
CA SER A 63 8.32 5.44 -12.08
C SER A 63 8.29 3.94 -12.41
N THR A 64 7.14 3.44 -12.83
CA THR A 64 6.94 2.04 -13.22
C THR A 64 7.48 1.79 -14.61
N LEU A 65 8.30 0.75 -14.76
CA LEU A 65 8.83 0.26 -16.02
C LEU A 65 8.61 -1.23 -16.12
N VAL A 66 8.41 -1.74 -17.34
CA VAL A 66 8.26 -3.18 -17.53
C VAL A 66 9.55 -3.87 -17.06
N PRO A 67 9.46 -4.92 -16.24
CA PRO A 67 10.64 -5.66 -15.80
C PRO A 67 11.37 -6.26 -17.01
N ALA A 68 12.61 -5.84 -17.24
CA ALA A 68 13.48 -6.50 -18.21
C ALA A 68 14.23 -7.64 -17.50
N GLY A 69 14.10 -8.87 -18.00
CA GLY A 69 14.84 -10.00 -17.43
C GLY A 69 16.35 -9.86 -17.56
N GLY A 70 17.09 -10.44 -16.60
CA GLY A 70 18.55 -10.46 -16.57
C GLY A 70 19.18 -11.32 -17.69
N VAL A 71 20.28 -12.01 -17.41
CA VAL A 71 21.01 -12.78 -18.45
C VAL A 71 20.43 -14.20 -18.61
N SER A 72 20.28 -14.62 -19.88
CA SER A 72 19.81 -15.93 -20.42
C SER A 72 18.57 -16.55 -19.79
N LEU A 73 18.68 -17.32 -18.70
CA LEU A 73 17.57 -18.07 -18.10
C LEU A 73 16.47 -17.17 -17.53
N GLU A 74 16.85 -16.11 -16.81
CA GLU A 74 15.89 -15.16 -16.23
C GLU A 74 15.12 -14.41 -17.33
N LYS A 75 15.79 -14.10 -18.44
CA LYS A 75 15.15 -13.51 -19.63
C LYS A 75 14.18 -14.48 -20.32
N ARG A 76 14.54 -15.76 -20.45
CA ARG A 76 13.67 -16.80 -21.04
C ARG A 76 12.42 -17.05 -20.19
N PHE A 77 12.56 -16.99 -18.88
CA PHE A 77 11.43 -17.08 -17.95
C PHE A 77 10.52 -15.85 -18.05
N LEU A 78 11.10 -14.65 -17.90
CA LEU A 78 10.35 -13.41 -17.83
C LEU A 78 9.76 -12.99 -19.17
N GLY A 79 10.39 -13.24 -20.31
CA GLY A 79 9.97 -12.72 -21.62
C GLY A 79 8.49 -12.97 -21.95
N PRO A 80 8.04 -14.24 -22.07
CA PRO A 80 6.64 -14.51 -22.41
C PRO A 80 5.66 -14.12 -21.28
N PHE A 81 6.12 -14.11 -20.02
CA PHE A 81 5.31 -13.59 -18.92
C PHE A 81 5.11 -12.07 -19.07
N THR A 82 6.17 -11.33 -19.38
CA THR A 82 6.12 -9.88 -19.54
C THR A 82 5.33 -9.48 -20.78
N GLU A 83 5.48 -10.20 -21.89
CA GLU A 83 4.68 -10.00 -23.10
C GLU A 83 3.20 -10.24 -22.84
N ARG A 84 2.83 -11.25 -22.03
CA ARG A 84 1.44 -11.52 -21.68
C ARG A 84 0.85 -10.54 -20.68
N VAL A 85 1.61 -10.17 -19.64
CA VAL A 85 1.09 -9.40 -18.50
C VAL A 85 1.13 -7.90 -18.74
N TYR A 86 2.09 -7.40 -19.53
CA TYR A 86 2.24 -5.97 -19.82
C TYR A 86 1.87 -5.62 -21.27
N ASP A 87 1.14 -6.51 -21.96
CA ASP A 87 0.67 -6.24 -23.32
C ASP A 87 -0.14 -4.95 -23.36
N GLY A 88 0.14 -4.09 -24.35
CA GLY A 88 -0.52 -2.80 -24.52
C GLY A 88 -0.25 -1.74 -23.43
N VAL A 89 0.52 -2.03 -22.37
CA VAL A 89 0.86 -1.05 -21.33
C VAL A 89 1.99 -0.13 -21.83
N PRO A 90 1.75 1.18 -22.02
CA PRO A 90 2.78 2.09 -22.50
C PRO A 90 3.84 2.34 -21.42
N GLU A 91 5.11 2.40 -21.82
CA GLU A 91 6.21 2.77 -20.93
C GLU A 91 6.40 4.29 -20.85
N LEU A 92 6.87 4.75 -19.69
CA LEU A 92 7.33 6.12 -19.50
C LEU A 92 8.71 6.29 -20.16
N ALA A 93 8.76 7.05 -21.27
CA ALA A 93 9.98 7.22 -22.07
C ALA A 93 11.11 7.86 -21.26
N TYR A 94 10.81 8.88 -20.45
CA TYR A 94 11.82 9.52 -19.60
C TYR A 94 12.40 8.53 -18.56
N ALA A 95 11.57 7.66 -17.99
CA ALA A 95 12.01 6.74 -16.95
C ALA A 95 12.91 5.64 -17.54
N ARG A 96 12.58 5.15 -18.74
CA ARG A 96 13.43 4.22 -19.50
C ARG A 96 14.80 4.84 -19.76
N ASP A 97 14.83 6.07 -20.25
CA ASP A 97 16.07 6.76 -20.60
C ASP A 97 16.86 7.18 -19.35
N ALA A 98 16.20 7.57 -18.25
CA ALA A 98 16.81 7.80 -16.94
C ALA A 98 17.51 6.54 -16.40
N ARG A 99 16.82 5.39 -16.43
CA ARG A 99 17.41 4.08 -16.08
C ARG A 99 18.56 3.71 -17.01
N GLY A 100 18.45 4.06 -18.29
CA GLY A 100 19.45 3.83 -19.33
C GLY A 100 20.61 4.83 -19.36
N LYS A 101 20.63 5.85 -18.49
CA LYS A 101 21.61 6.96 -18.48
C LYS A 101 21.67 7.71 -19.82
N GLN A 102 20.50 7.95 -20.40
CA GLN A 102 20.29 8.51 -21.74
C GLN A 102 19.48 9.80 -21.74
N LEU A 103 19.22 10.41 -20.57
CA LEU A 103 18.53 11.70 -20.52
C LEU A 103 19.33 12.78 -21.26
N PRO A 104 18.67 13.62 -22.08
CA PRO A 104 19.31 14.78 -22.69
C PRO A 104 19.60 15.85 -21.63
N ARG A 105 20.53 16.77 -21.93
CA ARG A 105 21.05 17.75 -20.93
C ARG A 105 20.00 18.73 -20.41
N ASN A 106 18.98 19.03 -21.21
CA ASN A 106 17.85 19.92 -20.88
C ASN A 106 16.69 19.18 -20.19
N VAL A 107 16.86 17.88 -19.89
CA VAL A 107 15.88 17.11 -19.12
C VAL A 107 16.50 16.64 -17.81
N ARG A 108 15.82 16.97 -16.71
CA ARG A 108 16.15 16.48 -15.36
C ARG A 108 15.01 15.66 -14.81
N VAL A 109 15.32 14.57 -14.12
CA VAL A 109 14.33 13.75 -13.40
C VAL A 109 14.73 13.68 -11.94
N SER A 110 13.81 14.06 -11.05
CA SER A 110 13.98 13.96 -9.61
C SER A 110 12.85 13.11 -9.03
N GLU A 111 13.21 12.05 -8.33
CA GLU A 111 12.25 11.21 -7.64
C GLU A 111 12.42 11.32 -6.12
N PHE A 112 11.31 11.31 -5.38
CA PHE A 112 11.33 11.23 -3.91
C PHE A 112 11.08 9.81 -3.38
N PHE A 113 10.81 8.86 -4.27
CA PHE A 113 10.72 7.44 -3.95
C PHE A 113 11.14 6.60 -5.14
N PHE A 114 12.20 5.80 -5.02
CA PHE A 114 12.60 4.86 -6.06
C PHE A 114 11.87 3.53 -5.93
N GLN A 115 11.67 2.84 -7.08
CA GLN A 115 11.47 1.40 -7.05
C GLN A 115 12.67 0.74 -6.36
N ALA A 116 12.43 -0.08 -5.34
CA ALA A 116 13.48 -0.62 -4.47
C ALA A 116 14.65 -1.24 -5.25
N GLY A 117 15.85 -0.68 -5.08
CA GLY A 117 17.10 -1.15 -5.67
C GLY A 117 17.32 -0.77 -7.14
N SER A 118 16.35 -0.15 -7.82
CA SER A 118 16.42 0.10 -9.26
C SER A 118 17.49 1.13 -9.65
N GLN A 119 17.73 2.12 -8.78
CA GLN A 119 18.67 3.23 -9.04
C GLN A 119 20.00 3.12 -8.27
N LEU A 120 20.29 1.99 -7.60
CA LEU A 120 21.49 1.82 -6.76
C LEU A 120 22.82 2.03 -7.48
N ASN A 121 22.84 1.80 -8.80
CA ASN A 121 24.04 1.91 -9.65
C ASN A 121 23.93 3.07 -10.67
N ASN A 122 23.05 4.03 -10.39
CA ASN A 122 22.81 5.19 -11.23
C ASN A 122 23.20 6.50 -10.51
N PRO A 123 24.45 6.98 -10.68
CA PRO A 123 24.94 8.16 -9.97
C PRO A 123 24.10 9.41 -10.20
N ASP A 124 23.60 9.60 -11.42
CA ASP A 124 22.75 10.72 -11.78
C ASP A 124 21.45 10.73 -10.95
N GLN A 125 20.76 9.59 -10.89
CA GLN A 125 19.51 9.48 -10.12
C GLN A 125 19.77 9.59 -8.61
N GLN A 126 20.88 9.03 -8.10
CA GLN A 126 21.25 9.19 -6.69
C GLN A 126 21.53 10.66 -6.32
N GLN A 127 22.12 11.44 -7.22
CA GLN A 127 22.37 12.88 -7.02
C GLN A 127 21.09 13.72 -7.07
N HIS A 128 20.09 13.27 -7.84
CA HIS A 128 18.83 13.98 -8.03
C HIS A 128 17.66 13.43 -7.19
N TYR A 129 17.94 12.51 -6.26
CA TYR A 129 16.96 12.01 -5.29
C TYR A 129 16.53 13.12 -4.31
N ILE A 130 15.23 13.18 -4.01
CA ILE A 130 14.67 14.13 -3.05
C ILE A 130 14.28 13.38 -1.78
N CYS A 131 14.91 13.72 -0.67
CA CYS A 131 14.52 13.16 0.63
C CYS A 131 13.32 13.95 1.20
N THR A 132 12.11 13.45 1.01
CA THR A 132 10.89 14.04 1.58
C THR A 132 9.88 12.97 2.01
N ASN A 133 9.13 13.27 3.08
CA ASN A 133 7.96 12.49 3.46
C ASN A 133 6.80 12.88 2.53
N TYR A 134 5.89 11.96 2.19
CA TYR A 134 4.77 12.30 1.30
C TYR A 134 3.90 13.46 1.82
N THR A 135 3.78 13.58 3.15
CA THR A 135 3.05 14.68 3.81
C THR A 135 3.65 16.06 3.55
N HIS A 136 4.91 16.15 3.12
CA HIS A 136 5.59 17.39 2.74
C HIS A 136 5.85 17.52 1.24
N ALA A 137 5.50 16.51 0.45
CA ALA A 137 5.81 16.50 -0.99
C ALA A 137 5.22 17.73 -1.69
N VAL A 138 3.97 18.11 -1.42
CA VAL A 138 3.35 19.32 -1.99
C VAL A 138 4.18 20.58 -1.72
N ARG A 139 4.63 20.79 -0.48
CA ARG A 139 5.49 21.92 -0.10
C ARG A 139 6.78 21.93 -0.95
N ASP A 140 7.42 20.77 -1.07
CA ASP A 140 8.71 20.65 -1.76
C ASP A 140 8.57 20.80 -3.28
N LEU A 141 7.50 20.26 -3.87
CA LEU A 141 7.11 20.47 -5.26
C LEU A 141 6.91 21.96 -5.57
N LEU A 142 6.19 22.68 -4.70
CA LEU A 142 5.98 24.11 -4.85
C LEU A 142 7.28 24.92 -4.70
N ALA A 143 8.19 24.50 -3.81
CA ALA A 143 9.50 25.13 -3.62
C ALA A 143 10.45 24.89 -4.81
N MET A 144 10.32 23.76 -5.51
CA MET A 144 11.02 23.48 -6.76
C MET A 144 10.44 24.24 -7.97
N GLY A 145 9.34 24.96 -7.79
CA GLY A 145 8.73 25.75 -8.86
C GLY A 145 7.89 24.92 -9.83
N VAL A 146 7.25 23.83 -9.37
CA VAL A 146 6.25 23.09 -10.16
C VAL A 146 5.24 24.08 -10.74
N ASN A 147 5.14 24.08 -12.06
CA ASN A 147 4.25 24.93 -12.83
C ASN A 147 3.33 24.13 -13.77
N VAL A 148 3.60 22.85 -13.98
CA VAL A 148 2.66 21.93 -14.66
C VAL A 148 2.45 20.71 -13.78
N VAL A 149 1.20 20.28 -13.62
CA VAL A 149 0.89 19.00 -12.97
C VAL A 149 0.07 18.14 -13.92
N GLY A 150 0.53 16.91 -14.15
CA GLY A 150 -0.13 15.96 -15.03
C GLY A 150 -0.80 14.83 -14.24
N GLN A 151 -2.05 14.50 -14.56
CA GLN A 151 -2.79 13.42 -13.89
C GLN A 151 -3.57 12.57 -14.90
N MET A 152 -3.51 11.25 -14.76
CA MET A 152 -4.45 10.34 -15.42
C MET A 152 -5.73 10.23 -14.58
N VAL A 153 -6.88 10.33 -15.23
CA VAL A 153 -8.21 10.40 -14.59
C VAL A 153 -9.21 9.44 -15.23
N ALA A 154 -10.16 8.95 -14.44
CA ALA A 154 -11.29 8.17 -14.93
C ALA A 154 -12.44 9.13 -15.30
N PRO A 155 -12.96 9.12 -16.54
CA PRO A 155 -14.18 9.85 -16.87
C PRO A 155 -15.40 9.20 -16.20
N HIS A 156 -16.40 10.01 -15.81
CA HIS A 156 -17.68 9.45 -15.38
C HIS A 156 -18.41 8.84 -16.59
N PRO A 157 -19.08 7.68 -16.47
CA PRO A 157 -19.74 7.03 -17.62
C PRO A 157 -20.83 7.88 -18.27
N ASP A 158 -21.56 8.66 -17.48
CA ASP A 158 -22.76 9.40 -17.90
C ASP A 158 -22.68 10.93 -17.74
N ASP A 159 -21.55 11.48 -17.27
CA ASP A 159 -21.44 12.91 -16.91
C ASP A 159 -20.06 13.49 -17.27
N ASP A 160 -19.98 14.16 -18.42
CA ASP A 160 -18.73 14.75 -18.93
C ASP A 160 -18.19 15.90 -18.08
N ASP A 161 -18.99 16.46 -17.17
CA ASP A 161 -18.57 17.54 -16.27
C ASP A 161 -17.95 16.98 -14.96
N VAL A 162 -17.85 15.65 -14.83
CA VAL A 162 -17.32 14.97 -13.63
C VAL A 162 -16.22 13.98 -14.00
N LEU A 163 -15.13 14.03 -13.24
CA LEU A 163 -14.00 13.11 -13.34
C LEU A 163 -13.73 12.45 -11.98
N SER A 164 -12.93 11.38 -11.99
CA SER A 164 -12.37 10.78 -10.78
C SER A 164 -10.84 10.71 -10.87
N LEU A 165 -10.18 11.17 -9.80
CA LEU A 165 -8.73 10.96 -9.60
C LEU A 165 -8.38 9.49 -9.33
N SER A 166 -9.39 8.65 -9.08
CA SER A 166 -9.32 7.19 -9.11
C SER A 166 -8.13 6.63 -8.31
N CYS A 167 -7.13 6.09 -9.00
CA CYS A 167 -5.95 5.47 -8.43
C CYS A 167 -5.03 6.38 -7.65
N ASN A 168 -5.12 7.70 -7.84
CA ASN A 168 -4.12 8.59 -7.29
C ASN A 168 -4.60 10.03 -7.01
N PRO A 169 -5.47 10.23 -6.00
CA PRO A 169 -5.76 11.56 -5.45
C PRO A 169 -4.68 12.12 -4.51
N ASP A 170 -3.63 11.34 -4.22
CA ASP A 170 -2.65 11.50 -3.13
C ASP A 170 -2.26 12.94 -2.78
N LEU A 171 -1.57 13.60 -3.69
CA LEU A 171 -1.06 14.96 -3.63
C LEU A 171 -1.89 15.88 -4.52
N SER A 172 -2.54 15.34 -5.55
CA SER A 172 -3.35 16.08 -6.51
C SER A 172 -4.48 16.86 -5.86
N LEU A 173 -5.13 16.27 -4.85
CA LEU A 173 -6.16 16.95 -4.06
C LEU A 173 -5.63 18.17 -3.31
N ASP A 174 -4.38 18.15 -2.86
CA ASP A 174 -3.79 19.22 -2.05
C ASP A 174 -3.06 20.26 -2.90
N LEU A 175 -2.52 19.84 -4.05
CA LEU A 175 -1.79 20.68 -4.98
C LEU A 175 -2.72 21.50 -5.89
N ALA A 176 -3.85 20.94 -6.31
CA ALA A 176 -4.75 21.62 -7.26
C ALA A 176 -5.32 22.96 -6.75
N PRO A 177 -5.81 23.10 -5.49
CA PRO A 177 -6.27 24.39 -4.99
C PRO A 177 -5.15 25.45 -4.96
N VAL A 178 -3.94 25.05 -4.56
CA VAL A 178 -2.78 25.95 -4.51
C VAL A 178 -2.39 26.41 -5.91
N LEU A 179 -2.45 25.52 -6.91
CA LEU A 179 -2.21 25.90 -8.31
C LEU A 179 -3.30 26.83 -8.84
N ARG A 180 -4.57 26.60 -8.48
CA ARG A 180 -5.67 27.50 -8.85
C ARG A 180 -5.47 28.90 -8.28
N GLU A 181 -5.14 29.02 -6.99
CA GLU A 181 -4.81 30.32 -6.37
C GLU A 181 -3.63 31.02 -7.07
N ARG A 182 -2.60 30.27 -7.46
CA ARG A 182 -1.47 30.81 -8.23
C ARG A 182 -1.89 31.28 -9.63
N ALA A 183 -2.73 30.51 -10.32
CA ALA A 183 -3.26 30.87 -11.63
C ALA A 183 -4.11 32.15 -11.55
N ASP A 184 -4.98 32.26 -10.54
CA ASP A 184 -5.80 33.45 -10.28
C ASP A 184 -4.94 34.69 -9.98
N ALA A 185 -3.76 34.49 -9.37
CA ALA A 185 -2.75 35.53 -9.17
C ALA A 185 -1.90 35.84 -10.42
N GLY A 186 -2.22 35.23 -11.58
CA GLY A 186 -1.53 35.45 -12.86
C GLY A 186 -0.23 34.66 -13.02
N ALA A 187 0.04 33.68 -12.16
CA ALA A 187 1.20 32.81 -12.33
C ALA A 187 1.02 31.88 -13.55
N PRO A 188 2.08 31.63 -14.33
CA PRO A 188 2.01 30.76 -15.50
C PRO A 188 2.05 29.29 -15.06
N VAL A 189 0.92 28.79 -14.56
CA VAL A 189 0.75 27.40 -14.09
C VAL A 189 -0.39 26.70 -14.82
N MET A 190 -0.38 25.37 -14.82
CA MET A 190 -1.36 24.55 -15.53
C MET A 190 -1.57 23.17 -14.88
N LEU A 191 -2.83 22.73 -14.75
CA LEU A 191 -3.19 21.36 -14.43
C LEU A 191 -3.69 20.65 -15.71
N VAL A 192 -3.01 19.57 -16.11
CA VAL A 192 -3.33 18.81 -17.32
C VAL A 192 -3.77 17.39 -16.98
N GLY A 193 -4.79 16.90 -17.67
CA GLY A 193 -5.35 15.56 -17.46
C GLY A 193 -5.29 14.68 -18.70
N GLU A 194 -5.20 13.37 -18.51
CA GLU A 194 -5.38 12.34 -19.55
C GLU A 194 -6.48 11.39 -19.09
N THR A 195 -7.56 11.27 -19.87
CA THR A 195 -8.61 10.31 -19.54
C THR A 195 -8.15 8.90 -19.90
N ASN A 196 -8.38 7.93 -19.00
CA ASN A 196 -8.24 6.52 -19.33
C ASN A 196 -9.45 5.74 -18.79
N ARG A 197 -10.27 5.17 -19.69
CA ARG A 197 -11.50 4.44 -19.33
C ARG A 197 -11.24 3.07 -18.67
N ASN A 198 -10.00 2.58 -18.70
CA ASN A 198 -9.61 1.38 -17.94
C ASN A 198 -9.42 1.66 -16.44
N LEU A 199 -9.32 2.93 -16.01
CA LEU A 199 -9.28 3.29 -14.60
C LEU A 199 -10.64 3.02 -13.92
N PRO A 200 -10.66 2.32 -12.76
CA PRO A 200 -11.86 2.24 -11.93
C PRO A 200 -12.38 3.63 -11.54
N TYR A 201 -13.64 3.91 -11.82
CA TYR A 201 -14.27 5.15 -11.36
C TYR A 201 -14.60 5.04 -9.87
N LEU A 202 -13.95 5.86 -9.03
CA LEU A 202 -14.20 5.91 -7.59
C LEU A 202 -14.68 7.32 -7.19
N GLY A 203 -15.78 7.39 -6.44
CA GLY A 203 -16.39 8.64 -6.00
C GLY A 203 -15.72 9.25 -4.76
N ASN A 204 -16.54 9.80 -3.85
CA ASN A 204 -16.10 10.45 -2.61
C ASN A 204 -15.08 11.58 -2.89
N ASP A 205 -14.00 11.66 -2.14
CA ASP A 205 -13.00 12.73 -2.27
C ASP A 205 -12.25 12.69 -3.61
N ALA A 206 -12.20 11.55 -4.29
CA ALA A 206 -11.58 11.43 -5.61
C ALA A 206 -12.47 11.98 -6.74
N ARG A 207 -13.77 12.19 -6.50
CA ARG A 207 -14.67 12.82 -7.46
C ARG A 207 -14.37 14.32 -7.54
N VAL A 208 -14.05 14.80 -8.74
CA VAL A 208 -13.74 16.21 -9.00
C VAL A 208 -14.54 16.71 -10.20
N ALA A 209 -14.80 18.01 -10.23
CA ALA A 209 -15.37 18.66 -11.41
C ALA A 209 -14.33 18.68 -12.55
N SER A 210 -14.77 18.59 -13.80
CA SER A 210 -13.88 18.60 -14.96
C SER A 210 -13.12 19.91 -15.11
N ASP A 211 -13.70 21.02 -14.64
CA ASP A 211 -13.09 22.35 -14.58
C ASP A 211 -11.96 22.45 -13.55
N LEU A 212 -11.63 21.38 -12.81
CA LEU A 212 -10.40 21.31 -12.04
C LEU A 212 -9.16 21.38 -12.96
N PHE A 213 -9.28 20.86 -14.19
CA PHE A 213 -8.21 20.84 -15.18
C PHE A 213 -8.28 22.05 -16.12
N ASP A 214 -7.12 22.52 -16.58
CA ASP A 214 -7.03 23.53 -17.64
C ASP A 214 -7.13 22.88 -19.03
N LEU A 215 -6.58 21.67 -19.15
CA LEU A 215 -6.49 20.91 -20.39
C LEU A 215 -6.72 19.42 -20.13
N LEU A 216 -7.51 18.78 -20.98
CA LEU A 216 -7.74 17.34 -20.97
C LEU A 216 -7.39 16.74 -22.34
N TYR A 217 -6.49 15.75 -22.33
CA TYR A 217 -6.34 14.81 -23.42
C TYR A 217 -7.39 13.71 -23.28
N ASP A 218 -8.31 13.64 -24.25
CA ASP A 218 -9.42 12.69 -24.22
C ASP A 218 -9.63 12.07 -25.61
N ARG A 219 -8.97 10.95 -25.86
CA ARG A 219 -9.16 10.17 -27.07
C ARG A 219 -9.38 8.69 -26.72
N PRO A 220 -10.62 8.18 -26.76
CA PRO A 220 -10.93 6.80 -26.36
C PRO A 220 -10.13 5.71 -27.10
N SER A 221 -9.71 5.96 -28.36
CA SER A 221 -8.89 5.01 -29.13
C SER A 221 -7.50 4.79 -28.54
N ASP A 222 -7.07 5.67 -27.65
CA ASP A 222 -5.75 5.67 -27.04
C ASP A 222 -5.81 5.18 -25.59
N ASP A 223 -6.97 4.69 -25.12
CA ASP A 223 -7.08 4.03 -23.81
C ASP A 223 -6.20 2.76 -23.76
N TYR A 224 -5.51 2.55 -22.64
CA TYR A 224 -4.55 1.44 -22.45
C TYR A 224 -4.76 0.70 -21.12
N PRO A 225 -4.36 -0.58 -21.03
CA PRO A 225 -4.36 -1.33 -19.78
C PRO A 225 -3.51 -0.66 -18.71
N LEU A 226 -3.91 -0.79 -17.45
CA LEU A 226 -3.18 -0.22 -16.32
C LEU A 226 -1.93 -1.04 -16.02
N PHE A 227 -0.86 -0.40 -15.55
CA PHE A 227 0.36 -1.11 -15.18
C PHE A 227 0.10 -2.11 -14.03
N PRO A 228 0.24 -3.44 -14.23
CA PRO A 228 0.00 -4.40 -13.17
C PRO A 228 1.26 -4.64 -12.33
N VAL A 229 1.07 -4.91 -11.04
CA VAL A 229 2.11 -5.39 -10.14
C VAL A 229 1.76 -6.82 -9.72
N PRO A 230 2.43 -7.84 -10.29
CA PRO A 230 2.13 -9.24 -10.01
C PRO A 230 2.35 -9.61 -8.54
N GLU A 231 1.59 -10.60 -8.07
CA GLU A 231 1.70 -11.09 -6.69
C GLU A 231 3.05 -11.76 -6.44
N GLN A 232 3.58 -11.53 -5.24
CA GLN A 232 4.80 -12.20 -4.78
C GLN A 232 4.47 -13.44 -3.97
N PRO A 233 5.25 -14.52 -4.11
CA PRO A 233 5.08 -15.68 -3.25
C PRO A 233 5.37 -15.32 -1.79
N ILE A 234 4.53 -15.80 -0.88
CA ILE A 234 4.70 -15.67 0.55
C ILE A 234 5.60 -16.81 1.05
N SER A 235 6.72 -16.45 1.66
CA SER A 235 7.62 -17.44 2.26
C SER A 235 7.10 -17.91 3.63
N ALA A 236 7.60 -19.05 4.13
CA ALA A 236 7.27 -19.51 5.47
C ALA A 236 7.63 -18.49 6.57
N ALA A 237 8.72 -17.74 6.38
CA ALA A 237 9.12 -16.66 7.27
C ALA A 237 8.09 -15.52 7.26
N ASP A 238 7.64 -15.09 6.07
CA ASP A 238 6.64 -14.04 5.93
C ASP A 238 5.28 -14.47 6.51
N HIS A 239 4.89 -15.74 6.31
CA HIS A 239 3.69 -16.30 6.93
C HIS A 239 3.73 -16.19 8.45
N LEU A 240 4.85 -16.54 9.10
CA LEU A 240 4.97 -16.37 10.55
C LEU A 240 4.98 -14.91 10.98
N ILE A 241 5.65 -14.03 10.24
CA ILE A 241 5.62 -12.59 10.53
C ILE A 241 4.18 -12.06 10.46
N GLY A 242 3.45 -12.39 9.38
CA GLY A 242 2.05 -12.04 9.19
C GLY A 242 1.14 -12.63 10.27
N PHE A 243 1.42 -13.86 10.72
CA PHE A 243 0.71 -14.53 11.79
C PHE A 243 0.89 -13.83 13.15
N TYR A 244 2.13 -13.49 13.53
CA TYR A 244 2.40 -12.74 14.75
C TYR A 244 1.78 -11.34 14.70
N ALA A 245 1.83 -10.68 13.53
CA ALA A 245 1.19 -9.38 13.34
C ALA A 245 -0.35 -9.46 13.43
N SER A 246 -0.98 -10.52 12.90
CA SER A 246 -2.45 -10.67 12.96
C SER A 246 -2.98 -10.92 14.37
N ALA A 247 -2.16 -11.47 15.26
CA ALA A 247 -2.46 -11.60 16.70
C ALA A 247 -2.54 -10.24 17.41
N LEU A 248 -1.89 -9.20 16.88
CA LEU A 248 -1.93 -7.84 17.45
C LEU A 248 -3.13 -7.03 16.96
N ILE A 249 -3.90 -7.50 15.98
CA ILE A 249 -5.06 -6.77 15.46
C ILE A 249 -6.26 -6.89 16.41
N GLN A 250 -6.81 -5.76 16.81
CA GLN A 250 -7.99 -5.69 17.67
C GLN A 250 -9.28 -5.57 16.83
N ASP A 251 -10.34 -6.26 17.24
CA ASP A 251 -11.67 -6.04 16.66
C ASP A 251 -12.19 -4.63 16.97
N GLY A 252 -12.90 -4.01 16.02
CA GLY A 252 -13.26 -2.59 16.11
C GLY A 252 -12.10 -1.63 15.79
N GLY A 253 -10.92 -2.16 15.42
CA GLY A 253 -9.70 -1.36 15.24
C GLY A 253 -9.56 -0.69 13.88
N THR A 254 -8.40 -0.06 13.69
CA THR A 254 -7.95 0.52 12.41
C THR A 254 -6.72 -0.20 11.90
N LEU A 255 -6.71 -0.51 10.60
CA LEU A 255 -5.61 -1.18 9.95
C LEU A 255 -4.99 -0.31 8.87
N GLN A 256 -3.66 -0.21 8.91
CA GLN A 256 -2.84 0.17 7.76
C GLN A 256 -1.89 -0.98 7.45
N VAL A 257 -1.76 -1.31 6.17
CA VAL A 257 -0.85 -2.32 5.67
C VAL A 257 -0.28 -1.89 4.32
N GLY A 258 1.01 -2.16 4.11
CA GLY A 258 1.69 -1.92 2.83
C GLY A 258 1.56 -3.07 1.83
N ILE A 259 2.39 -3.02 0.78
CA ILE A 259 2.45 -4.02 -0.29
C ILE A 259 3.40 -5.19 -0.02
N GLY A 260 3.33 -6.18 -0.91
CA GLY A 260 4.28 -7.27 -1.01
C GLY A 260 3.96 -8.42 -0.07
N SER A 261 4.82 -9.44 -0.09
CA SER A 261 4.62 -10.71 0.63
C SER A 261 4.28 -10.56 2.12
N LEU A 262 4.87 -9.60 2.83
CA LEU A 262 4.57 -9.36 4.25
C LEU A 262 3.17 -8.80 4.48
N GLY A 263 2.71 -7.85 3.65
CA GLY A 263 1.35 -7.33 3.73
C GLY A 263 0.32 -8.41 3.40
N SER A 264 0.55 -9.18 2.34
CA SER A 264 -0.29 -10.31 1.96
C SER A 264 -0.34 -11.40 3.05
N ALA A 265 0.78 -11.67 3.73
CA ALA A 265 0.84 -12.65 4.83
C ALA A 265 0.01 -12.22 6.04
N LEU A 266 0.05 -10.92 6.39
CA LEU A 266 -0.78 -10.35 7.44
C LEU A 266 -2.26 -10.46 7.10
N VAL A 267 -2.65 -10.04 5.90
CA VAL A 267 -4.04 -10.12 5.42
C VAL A 267 -4.52 -11.56 5.47
N TYR A 268 -3.75 -12.50 4.92
CA TYR A 268 -4.09 -13.91 4.92
C TYR A 268 -4.24 -14.49 6.33
N SER A 269 -3.30 -14.18 7.24
CA SER A 269 -3.38 -14.62 8.63
C SER A 269 -4.57 -14.02 9.38
N THR A 270 -5.01 -12.83 8.99
CA THR A 270 -6.20 -12.16 9.52
C THR A 270 -7.48 -12.84 9.02
N VAL A 271 -7.53 -13.20 7.73
CA VAL A 271 -8.62 -14.00 7.13
C VAL A 271 -8.69 -15.38 7.78
N LEU A 272 -7.55 -16.05 7.97
CA LEU A 272 -7.50 -17.36 8.63
C LEU A 272 -8.02 -17.29 10.07
N ARG A 273 -7.64 -16.24 10.83
CA ARG A 273 -8.15 -16.01 12.18
C ARG A 273 -9.68 -15.83 12.19
N HIS A 274 -10.25 -15.16 11.20
CA HIS A 274 -11.69 -14.90 11.13
C HIS A 274 -12.49 -16.13 10.67
N THR A 275 -12.09 -16.73 9.55
CA THR A 275 -12.84 -17.78 8.86
C THR A 275 -12.57 -19.18 9.41
N GLN A 276 -11.38 -19.41 9.96
CA GLN A 276 -10.90 -20.74 10.40
C GLN A 276 -10.19 -20.63 11.76
N ASN A 277 -10.84 -19.95 12.71
CA ASN A 277 -10.26 -19.56 14.00
C ASN A 277 -9.64 -20.71 14.78
N ALA A 278 -10.27 -21.89 14.81
CA ALA A 278 -9.74 -23.05 15.52
C ALA A 278 -8.35 -23.48 15.03
N ALA A 279 -8.13 -23.46 13.72
CA ALA A 279 -6.83 -23.79 13.13
C ALA A 279 -5.79 -22.70 13.41
N TRP A 280 -6.19 -21.42 13.29
CA TRP A 280 -5.32 -20.30 13.67
C TRP A 280 -4.90 -20.40 15.15
N ARG A 281 -5.84 -20.71 16.05
CA ARG A 281 -5.57 -20.91 17.49
C ARG A 281 -4.69 -22.10 17.77
N ALA A 282 -4.81 -23.18 17.00
CA ALA A 282 -3.93 -24.34 17.16
C ALA A 282 -2.46 -23.96 16.96
N VAL A 283 -2.17 -23.14 15.94
CA VAL A 283 -0.82 -22.56 15.73
C VAL A 283 -0.44 -21.63 16.89
N PHE A 284 -1.35 -20.72 17.27
CA PHE A 284 -1.11 -19.75 18.36
C PHE A 284 -0.72 -20.44 19.67
N ASN A 285 -1.44 -21.50 20.04
CA ASN A 285 -1.20 -22.27 21.25
C ASN A 285 0.09 -23.11 21.14
N LYS A 286 0.33 -23.75 19.99
CA LYS A 286 1.51 -24.59 19.79
C LYS A 286 2.81 -23.80 19.77
N LEU A 287 2.75 -22.54 19.33
CA LEU A 287 3.88 -21.60 19.37
C LEU A 287 4.02 -20.88 20.72
N ASP A 288 3.09 -21.12 21.66
CA ASP A 288 2.98 -20.44 22.95
C ASP A 288 3.07 -18.91 22.80
N VAL A 289 2.28 -18.35 21.88
CA VAL A 289 2.39 -16.92 21.53
C VAL A 289 2.03 -16.02 22.71
N ALA A 290 0.99 -16.35 23.47
CA ALA A 290 0.61 -15.57 24.66
C ALA A 290 1.66 -15.61 25.77
N GLY A 291 2.24 -16.79 26.06
CA GLY A 291 3.28 -16.94 27.08
C GLY A 291 4.59 -16.27 26.67
N ARG A 292 4.96 -16.36 25.39
CA ARG A 292 6.19 -15.76 24.88
C ARG A 292 6.06 -14.26 24.66
N PHE A 293 4.91 -13.78 24.20
CA PHE A 293 4.73 -12.38 23.79
C PHE A 293 3.47 -11.78 24.42
N PRO A 294 3.49 -11.44 25.72
CA PRO A 294 2.30 -10.97 26.45
C PRO A 294 1.57 -9.77 25.83
N VAL A 295 2.29 -8.96 25.05
CA VAL A 295 1.74 -7.82 24.30
C VAL A 295 0.54 -8.20 23.42
N VAL A 296 0.49 -9.44 22.89
CA VAL A 296 -0.63 -9.91 22.05
C VAL A 296 -1.94 -10.09 22.82
N THR A 297 -1.86 -10.30 24.14
CA THR A 297 -3.04 -10.46 25.00
C THR A 297 -3.51 -9.11 25.52
N GLU A 298 -2.60 -8.17 25.75
CA GLU A 298 -2.91 -6.83 26.25
C GLU A 298 -3.36 -5.86 25.14
N TRP A 299 -2.77 -5.99 23.95
CA TRP A 299 -2.98 -5.11 22.80
C TRP A 299 -3.54 -5.82 21.58
N GLY A 300 -3.75 -7.13 21.62
CA GLY A 300 -4.22 -7.90 20.48
C GLY A 300 -5.49 -8.68 20.78
N GLY A 301 -5.81 -9.60 19.88
CA GLY A 301 -6.99 -10.44 20.00
C GLY A 301 -6.81 -11.79 19.33
N THR A 302 -7.62 -12.76 19.76
CA THR A 302 -7.63 -14.13 19.21
C THR A 302 -8.96 -14.52 18.61
N GLU A 303 -10.03 -13.75 18.85
CA GLU A 303 -11.38 -14.03 18.35
C GLU A 303 -11.58 -13.55 16.90
N PRO A 304 -12.55 -14.12 16.17
CA PRO A 304 -13.02 -13.52 14.92
C PRO A 304 -13.54 -12.09 15.11
N PHE A 305 -13.36 -11.26 14.08
CA PHE A 305 -13.88 -9.89 14.02
C PHE A 305 -15.41 -9.87 13.97
N ARG A 306 -16.07 -9.19 14.91
CA ARG A 306 -17.52 -9.01 14.98
C ARG A 306 -17.93 -7.59 14.64
N GLU A 307 -17.26 -6.60 15.22
CA GLU A 307 -17.44 -5.20 14.86
C GLU A 307 -16.81 -4.91 13.49
N GLY A 308 -15.69 -5.57 13.21
CA GLY A 308 -14.92 -5.41 11.99
C GLY A 308 -13.81 -4.37 12.11
N LEU A 309 -13.08 -4.20 11.02
CA LEU A 309 -11.99 -3.25 10.89
C LEU A 309 -12.38 -2.09 9.99
N TYR A 310 -11.76 -0.95 10.26
CA TYR A 310 -11.72 0.22 9.36
C TYR A 310 -10.31 0.32 8.78
N GLY A 311 -10.20 0.45 7.46
CA GLY A 311 -8.92 0.65 6.80
C GLY A 311 -8.58 2.13 6.67
N CYS A 312 -7.39 2.53 7.09
CA CYS A 312 -6.86 3.87 6.83
C CYS A 312 -5.40 3.72 6.44
N SER A 313 -5.16 3.65 5.14
CA SER A 313 -3.88 3.21 4.59
C SER A 313 -3.41 4.15 3.50
N GLU A 314 -2.11 4.41 3.43
CA GLU A 314 -1.51 5.16 2.33
C GLU A 314 -1.80 4.51 0.99
N MET A 315 -1.68 3.18 0.91
CA MET A 315 -2.03 2.43 -0.28
C MET A 315 -3.27 1.54 -0.05
N LEU A 316 -4.21 1.58 -0.99
CA LEU A 316 -5.27 0.59 -1.13
C LEU A 316 -4.73 -0.61 -1.93
N VAL A 317 -4.43 -1.70 -1.22
CA VAL A 317 -3.91 -2.95 -1.80
C VAL A 317 -5.02 -3.97 -2.02
N ASP A 318 -4.78 -4.96 -2.89
CA ASP A 318 -5.73 -6.05 -3.19
C ASP A 318 -6.20 -6.79 -1.93
N GLY A 319 -5.31 -6.95 -0.96
CA GLY A 319 -5.61 -7.53 0.35
C GLY A 319 -6.74 -6.84 1.12
N PHE A 320 -7.03 -5.56 0.90
CA PHE A 320 -8.21 -4.94 1.52
C PHE A 320 -9.52 -5.46 0.92
N LEU A 321 -9.55 -5.75 -0.39
CA LEU A 321 -10.72 -6.37 -1.00
C LEU A 321 -10.91 -7.80 -0.49
N GLU A 322 -9.82 -8.54 -0.23
CA GLU A 322 -9.90 -9.85 0.45
C GLU A 322 -10.51 -9.74 1.86
N LEU A 323 -10.17 -8.68 2.62
CA LEU A 323 -10.79 -8.44 3.94
C LEU A 323 -12.26 -8.04 3.84
N ILE A 324 -12.67 -7.34 2.78
CA ILE A 324 -14.09 -7.04 2.52
C ILE A 324 -14.85 -8.33 2.25
N ASP A 325 -14.36 -9.16 1.32
CA ASP A 325 -15.01 -10.42 0.93
C ASP A 325 -15.09 -11.41 2.10
N ALA A 326 -14.07 -11.42 2.96
CA ALA A 326 -14.07 -12.22 4.19
C ALA A 326 -14.98 -11.69 5.30
N GLY A 327 -15.63 -10.53 5.13
CA GLY A 327 -16.51 -9.93 6.15
C GLY A 327 -15.78 -9.23 7.30
N ILE A 328 -14.50 -8.91 7.13
CA ILE A 328 -13.64 -8.34 8.16
C ILE A 328 -13.62 -6.81 8.09
N LEU A 329 -13.53 -6.23 6.89
CA LEU A 329 -13.49 -4.78 6.68
C LEU A 329 -14.89 -4.18 6.63
N THR A 330 -15.57 -4.15 7.78
CA THR A 330 -17.01 -3.82 7.88
C THR A 330 -17.31 -2.64 8.81
N ARG A 331 -16.32 -2.12 9.53
CA ARG A 331 -16.51 -0.99 10.45
C ARG A 331 -16.55 0.31 9.67
N GLU A 332 -17.73 0.92 9.66
CA GLU A 332 -17.96 2.21 9.02
C GLU A 332 -17.49 3.35 9.93
N VAL A 333 -16.88 4.36 9.31
CA VAL A 333 -16.59 5.65 9.92
C VAL A 333 -17.32 6.76 9.18
N TYR A 334 -17.72 7.80 9.90
CA TYR A 334 -18.51 8.91 9.36
C TYR A 334 -17.73 10.22 9.45
N PRO A 335 -17.88 11.14 8.47
CA PRO A 335 -17.14 12.39 8.41
C PRO A 335 -17.73 13.48 9.33
N HIS A 336 -18.03 13.13 10.59
CA HIS A 336 -18.54 14.07 11.58
C HIS A 336 -18.14 13.67 13.00
N THR A 337 -17.37 14.53 13.68
CA THR A 337 -16.70 14.19 14.95
C THR A 337 -17.67 13.72 16.03
N ARG A 338 -18.75 14.47 16.27
CA ARG A 338 -19.69 14.14 17.37
C ARG A 338 -20.50 12.86 17.08
N LEU A 339 -21.06 12.73 15.88
CA LEU A 339 -21.70 11.50 15.40
C LEU A 339 -20.77 10.28 15.56
N GLN A 340 -19.52 10.38 15.06
CA GLN A 340 -18.53 9.31 15.20
C GLN A 340 -18.23 8.98 16.67
N THR A 341 -18.15 9.99 17.53
CA THR A 341 -17.90 9.81 18.96
C THR A 341 -19.06 9.08 19.64
N LEU A 342 -20.31 9.44 19.34
CA LEU A 342 -21.50 8.78 19.89
C LEU A 342 -21.60 7.30 19.45
N LEU A 343 -21.22 7.00 18.21
CA LEU A 343 -21.10 5.62 17.71
C LEU A 343 -20.01 4.86 18.47
N ASN A 344 -18.85 5.48 18.69
CA ASN A 344 -17.76 4.86 19.45
C ASN A 344 -18.11 4.57 20.90
N GLU A 345 -18.93 5.44 21.52
CA GLU A 345 -19.44 5.30 22.88
C GLU A 345 -20.60 4.28 23.00
N GLY A 346 -21.09 3.74 21.88
CA GLY A 346 -22.25 2.84 21.85
C GLY A 346 -23.57 3.53 22.21
N ARG A 347 -23.61 4.86 22.20
CA ARG A 347 -24.84 5.65 22.41
C ARG A 347 -25.72 5.70 21.16
N LEU A 348 -25.12 5.50 19.99
CA LEU A 348 -25.81 5.34 18.72
C LEU A 348 -25.47 3.99 18.10
N ASP A 349 -26.44 3.42 17.39
CA ASP A 349 -26.22 2.36 16.42
C ASP A 349 -26.38 2.92 15.00
N ARG A 350 -25.96 2.14 14.00
CA ARG A 350 -26.16 2.44 12.57
C ARG A 350 -27.61 2.26 12.16
N THR A 351 -28.39 1.46 12.88
CA THR A 351 -29.84 1.33 12.67
C THR A 351 -30.55 2.58 13.20
N VAL A 352 -31.41 3.17 12.38
CA VAL A 352 -32.11 4.41 12.73
C VAL A 352 -33.42 4.10 13.45
N SER A 353 -33.69 4.82 14.55
CA SER A 353 -34.92 4.74 15.34
C SER A 353 -35.24 6.09 16.01
N LEU A 354 -36.35 6.19 16.74
CA LEU A 354 -36.63 7.39 17.54
C LEU A 354 -35.53 7.66 18.59
N ALA A 355 -34.94 6.62 19.18
CA ALA A 355 -33.83 6.76 20.12
C ALA A 355 -32.59 7.42 19.48
N THR A 356 -32.42 7.28 18.15
CA THR A 356 -31.40 8.02 17.39
C THR A 356 -31.64 9.52 17.48
N LEU A 357 -32.88 9.98 17.25
CA LEU A 357 -33.23 11.40 17.35
C LEU A 357 -33.05 11.93 18.78
N ASP A 358 -33.44 11.15 19.79
CA ASP A 358 -33.27 11.52 21.19
C ASP A 358 -31.80 11.70 21.54
N THR A 359 -30.96 10.75 21.17
CA THR A 359 -29.51 10.81 21.43
C THR A 359 -28.85 11.98 20.71
N LEU A 360 -29.23 12.23 19.44
CA LEU A 360 -28.70 13.37 18.67
C LEU A 360 -29.11 14.70 19.27
N ARG A 361 -30.34 14.81 19.79
CA ARG A 361 -30.85 16.00 20.46
C ARG A 361 -30.18 16.21 21.82
N GLU A 362 -30.05 15.16 22.63
CA GLU A 362 -29.31 15.21 23.90
C GLU A 362 -27.84 15.63 23.70
N ALA A 363 -27.25 15.25 22.56
CA ALA A 363 -25.91 15.64 22.17
C ALA A 363 -25.84 17.02 21.47
N GLU A 364 -26.96 17.75 21.42
CA GLU A 364 -27.13 19.09 20.82
C GLU A 364 -26.77 19.16 19.33
N LEU A 365 -26.89 18.05 18.60
CA LEU A 365 -26.65 18.00 17.15
C LEU A 365 -27.85 18.45 16.34
N ILE A 366 -29.05 18.35 16.90
CA ILE A 366 -30.32 18.74 16.29
C ILE A 366 -31.21 19.46 17.31
N HIS A 367 -32.21 20.20 16.83
CA HIS A 367 -33.11 20.99 17.66
C HIS A 367 -34.52 20.40 17.70
N SER A 368 -35.30 20.84 18.68
CA SER A 368 -36.74 20.66 18.72
C SER A 368 -37.41 22.02 18.93
N PRO A 369 -38.30 22.47 18.03
CA PRO A 369 -38.61 21.88 16.73
C PRO A 369 -37.42 21.88 15.76
N LEU A 370 -37.37 20.89 14.86
CA LEU A 370 -36.32 20.78 13.83
C LEU A 370 -36.31 22.01 12.91
N ARG A 371 -35.10 22.49 12.62
CA ARG A 371 -34.83 23.57 11.66
C ARG A 371 -34.46 22.99 10.30
N ALA A 372 -34.51 23.80 9.25
CA ALA A 372 -34.13 23.37 7.90
C ALA A 372 -32.73 22.73 7.84
N ARG A 373 -31.76 23.29 8.58
CA ARG A 373 -30.40 22.73 8.69
C ARG A 373 -30.36 21.36 9.36
N ASP A 374 -31.22 21.14 10.37
CA ASP A 374 -31.26 19.88 11.10
C ASP A 374 -31.84 18.80 10.19
N VAL A 375 -32.91 19.13 9.45
CA VAL A 375 -33.51 18.21 8.46
C VAL A 375 -32.50 17.84 7.38
N GLN A 376 -31.80 18.82 6.80
CA GLN A 376 -30.77 18.56 5.79
C GLN A 376 -29.64 17.67 6.34
N TRP A 377 -29.16 17.95 7.56
CA TRP A 377 -28.12 17.16 8.21
C TRP A 377 -28.59 15.72 8.50
N LEU A 378 -29.82 15.56 8.99
CA LEU A 378 -30.41 14.25 9.26
C LEU A 378 -30.63 13.45 7.97
N GLN A 379 -31.01 14.09 6.86
CA GLN A 379 -31.10 13.46 5.54
C GLN A 379 -29.73 13.06 5.00
N GLN A 380 -28.73 13.94 5.13
CA GLN A 380 -27.35 13.67 4.72
C GLN A 380 -26.81 12.38 5.35
N TYR A 381 -27.09 12.15 6.64
CA TYR A 381 -26.69 10.93 7.35
C TYR A 381 -27.76 9.83 7.35
N GLY A 382 -28.85 9.97 6.59
CA GLY A 382 -29.88 8.92 6.44
C GLY A 382 -30.73 8.66 7.68
N VAL A 383 -30.70 9.54 8.69
CA VAL A 383 -31.60 9.48 9.85
C VAL A 383 -33.03 9.84 9.43
N LEU A 384 -33.17 10.79 8.50
CA LEU A 384 -34.44 11.10 7.84
C LEU A 384 -34.41 10.65 6.38
N ARG A 385 -35.58 10.33 5.83
CA ARG A 385 -35.72 9.98 4.41
C ARG A 385 -35.39 11.17 3.50
N ASP A 386 -34.79 10.88 2.35
CA ASP A 386 -34.34 11.90 1.39
C ASP A 386 -35.51 12.63 0.71
N ASP A 387 -36.71 12.03 0.68
CA ASP A 387 -37.92 12.58 0.07
C ASP A 387 -38.72 13.51 1.00
N LEU A 388 -38.27 13.70 2.25
CA LEU A 388 -38.84 14.70 3.16
C LEU A 388 -38.52 16.12 2.70
N VAL A 389 -39.55 16.95 2.63
CA VAL A 389 -39.43 18.38 2.30
C VAL A 389 -39.77 19.20 3.53
N PHE A 390 -38.88 20.12 3.90
CA PHE A 390 -39.13 21.11 4.95
C PHE A 390 -39.54 22.45 4.34
N ARG A 391 -40.80 22.86 4.50
CA ARG A 391 -41.33 24.12 3.96
C ARG A 391 -42.33 24.75 4.92
N GLY A 392 -42.21 26.06 5.13
CA GLY A 392 -43.14 26.81 5.97
C GLY A 392 -43.21 26.32 7.42
N GLY A 393 -42.11 25.80 7.97
CA GLY A 393 -42.06 25.27 9.34
C GLY A 393 -42.74 23.91 9.53
N ARG A 394 -43.03 23.19 8.43
CA ARG A 394 -43.61 21.84 8.45
C ARG A 394 -42.78 20.89 7.60
N LEU A 395 -42.82 19.62 7.96
CA LEU A 395 -42.27 18.54 7.16
C LEU A 395 -43.38 17.90 6.34
N SER A 396 -43.07 17.49 5.12
CA SER A 396 -43.97 16.75 4.26
C SER A 396 -43.25 15.60 3.55
N VAL A 397 -43.91 14.44 3.48
CA VAL A 397 -43.44 13.25 2.75
C VAL A 397 -44.66 12.55 2.13
N GLY A 398 -44.68 12.43 0.80
CA GLY A 398 -45.90 12.04 0.08
C GLY A 398 -47.09 12.94 0.45
N ASP A 399 -48.22 12.33 0.82
CA ASP A 399 -49.43 13.04 1.26
C ASP A 399 -49.45 13.37 2.77
N HIS A 400 -48.38 13.03 3.50
CA HIS A 400 -48.29 13.25 4.93
C HIS A 400 -47.65 14.60 5.24
N THR A 401 -48.23 15.33 6.20
CA THR A 401 -47.62 16.52 6.78
C THR A 401 -47.45 16.31 8.29
N LEU A 402 -46.26 16.56 8.81
CA LEU A 402 -45.93 16.38 10.22
C LEU A 402 -45.31 17.65 10.83
N SER A 403 -45.55 17.83 12.13
CA SER A 403 -44.87 18.86 12.92
C SER A 403 -43.39 18.49 13.05
N PRO A 404 -42.45 19.45 12.95
CA PRO A 404 -41.03 19.19 13.21
C PRO A 404 -40.70 19.16 14.72
N ASP A 405 -41.69 19.32 15.60
CA ASP A 405 -41.52 19.30 17.05
C ASP A 405 -41.29 17.87 17.56
N LEU A 406 -40.10 17.60 18.10
CA LEU A 406 -39.74 16.30 18.67
C LEU A 406 -40.17 16.16 20.13
N ASP A 407 -40.73 17.22 20.75
CA ASP A 407 -41.35 17.20 22.09
C ASP A 407 -42.84 16.86 22.06
N ASP A 408 -43.47 16.89 20.88
CA ASP A 408 -44.87 16.49 20.70
C ASP A 408 -44.97 14.98 20.43
N ASP A 409 -45.57 14.23 21.35
CA ASP A 409 -45.78 12.78 21.23
C ASP A 409 -46.51 12.38 19.94
N THR A 410 -47.43 13.22 19.45
CA THR A 410 -48.17 12.95 18.21
C THR A 410 -47.25 13.09 17.00
N ALA A 411 -46.38 14.10 17.02
CA ALA A 411 -45.36 14.30 15.99
C ALA A 411 -44.35 13.15 16.01
N ARG A 412 -43.84 12.76 17.18
CA ARG A 412 -42.90 11.65 17.35
C ARG A 412 -43.44 10.33 16.78
N ALA A 413 -44.69 9.98 17.09
CA ALA A 413 -45.33 8.79 16.54
C ALA A 413 -45.41 8.83 14.99
N ARG A 414 -45.57 10.02 14.40
CA ARG A 414 -45.52 10.19 12.94
C ARG A 414 -44.10 10.06 12.38
N PHE A 415 -43.07 10.53 13.08
CA PHE A 415 -41.69 10.34 12.62
C PHE A 415 -41.35 8.86 12.44
N GLU A 416 -41.70 8.04 13.43
CA GLU A 416 -41.46 6.59 13.41
C GLU A 416 -42.17 5.89 12.26
N GLN A 417 -43.37 6.35 11.89
CA GLN A 417 -44.16 5.74 10.82
C GLN A 417 -43.70 6.12 9.41
N VAL A 418 -43.35 7.39 9.18
CA VAL A 418 -43.22 7.93 7.81
C VAL A 418 -41.98 8.75 7.54
N ALA A 419 -41.20 9.16 8.56
CA ALA A 419 -40.11 10.13 8.38
C ALA A 419 -38.70 9.52 8.51
N LEU A 420 -38.51 8.53 9.38
CA LEU A 420 -37.20 7.95 9.64
C LEU A 420 -36.65 7.17 8.43
N GLY A 421 -35.35 7.29 8.21
CA GLY A 421 -34.61 6.33 7.39
C GLY A 421 -34.44 4.99 8.11
N THR A 422 -33.84 4.00 7.45
CA THR A 422 -33.62 2.67 8.02
C THR A 422 -32.23 2.50 8.63
N ARG A 423 -31.23 3.18 8.07
CA ARG A 423 -29.83 3.08 8.46
C ARG A 423 -29.08 4.37 8.15
N LEU A 424 -28.06 4.67 8.94
CA LEU A 424 -27.13 5.76 8.65
C LEU A 424 -26.48 5.61 7.26
N LYS A 425 -26.34 6.74 6.56
CA LYS A 425 -25.70 6.86 5.23
C LYS A 425 -24.33 7.51 5.32
N GLY A 426 -23.51 7.29 4.29
CA GLY A 426 -22.19 7.92 4.16
C GLY A 426 -21.09 7.28 5.01
N GLY A 427 -21.27 6.03 5.44
CA GLY A 427 -20.26 5.27 6.16
C GLY A 427 -19.14 4.77 5.23
N THR A 428 -17.90 5.10 5.56
CA THR A 428 -16.70 4.66 4.83
C THR A 428 -16.01 3.53 5.59
N VAL A 429 -15.59 2.46 4.94
CA VAL A 429 -14.82 1.37 5.57
C VAL A 429 -13.34 1.41 5.23
N LEU A 430 -12.95 2.19 4.23
CA LEU A 430 -11.57 2.31 3.79
C LEU A 430 -11.27 3.72 3.28
N HIS A 431 -10.28 4.38 3.87
CA HIS A 431 -9.61 5.53 3.27
C HIS A 431 -8.25 5.09 2.70
N GLY A 432 -8.02 5.37 1.41
CA GLY A 432 -6.81 5.04 0.66
C GLY A 432 -6.20 6.28 -0.03
N GLY A 433 -4.88 6.38 -0.11
CA GLY A 433 -4.21 7.54 -0.74
C GLY A 433 -3.97 7.34 -2.23
N PHE A 434 -3.49 6.15 -2.58
CA PHE A 434 -3.32 5.69 -3.95
C PHE A 434 -3.43 4.16 -4.04
N TYR A 435 -3.48 3.60 -5.24
CA TYR A 435 -3.35 2.16 -5.44
C TYR A 435 -2.53 1.78 -6.67
N ILE A 436 -1.88 0.63 -6.56
CA ILE A 436 -1.27 -0.11 -7.67
C ILE A 436 -1.28 -1.58 -7.27
N GLY A 437 -1.60 -2.48 -8.19
CA GLY A 437 -1.79 -3.89 -7.88
C GLY A 437 -1.87 -4.76 -9.13
N PRO A 438 -2.24 -6.04 -8.98
CA PRO A 438 -2.40 -6.96 -10.09
C PRO A 438 -3.66 -6.62 -10.93
N GLU A 439 -3.75 -7.09 -12.17
CA GLU A 439 -4.89 -6.77 -13.06
C GLU A 439 -6.25 -7.17 -12.45
N ARG A 440 -6.32 -8.35 -11.84
CA ARG A 440 -7.53 -8.84 -11.14
C ARG A 440 -8.07 -7.85 -10.09
N PHE A 441 -7.19 -7.06 -9.50
CA PHE A 441 -7.57 -6.08 -8.48
C PHE A 441 -8.24 -4.88 -9.14
N TYR A 442 -7.74 -4.43 -10.29
CA TYR A 442 -8.39 -3.39 -11.09
C TYR A 442 -9.75 -3.86 -11.64
N GLU A 443 -9.84 -5.10 -12.11
CA GLU A 443 -11.10 -5.72 -12.55
C GLU A 443 -12.14 -5.72 -11.42
N ARG A 444 -11.74 -6.14 -10.21
CA ARG A 444 -12.61 -6.15 -9.04
C ARG A 444 -13.10 -4.75 -8.69
N LEU A 445 -12.22 -3.74 -8.69
CA LEU A 445 -12.59 -2.35 -8.45
C LEU A 445 -13.60 -1.84 -9.49
N ARG A 446 -13.43 -2.17 -10.78
CA ARG A 446 -14.39 -1.82 -11.84
C ARG A 446 -15.74 -2.51 -11.69
N SER A 447 -15.76 -3.71 -11.10
CA SER A 447 -16.99 -4.49 -10.91
C SER A 447 -17.77 -4.19 -9.61
N LEU A 448 -17.28 -3.28 -8.76
CA LEU A 448 -17.98 -2.91 -7.53
C LEU A 448 -19.34 -2.28 -7.85
N SER A 449 -20.36 -2.62 -7.07
CA SER A 449 -21.61 -1.87 -7.11
C SER A 449 -21.41 -0.44 -6.58
N ASP A 450 -22.29 0.49 -6.96
CA ASP A 450 -22.24 1.87 -6.45
C ASP A 450 -22.25 1.96 -4.91
N GLU A 451 -22.92 1.02 -4.25
CA GLU A 451 -22.96 0.94 -2.80
C GLU A 451 -21.60 0.51 -2.23
N GLN A 452 -20.98 -0.52 -2.83
CA GLN A 452 -19.65 -0.98 -2.41
C GLN A 452 -18.59 0.10 -2.68
N ALA A 453 -18.59 0.71 -3.87
CA ALA A 453 -17.66 1.76 -4.26
C ALA A 453 -17.77 2.98 -3.33
N ARG A 454 -18.98 3.38 -2.91
CA ARG A 454 -19.20 4.49 -1.96
C ARG A 454 -18.58 4.26 -0.59
N ARG A 455 -18.35 3.01 -0.19
CA ARG A 455 -17.69 2.67 1.10
C ARG A 455 -16.17 2.77 1.02
N LEU A 456 -15.59 2.96 -0.17
CA LEU A 456 -14.15 3.17 -0.41
C LEU A 456 -13.91 4.65 -0.74
N CYS A 457 -13.09 5.32 0.06
CA CYS A 457 -12.76 6.73 -0.14
C CYS A 457 -11.27 6.86 -0.50
N MET A 458 -10.98 7.12 -1.77
CA MET A 458 -9.65 7.52 -2.19
C MET A 458 -9.49 9.02 -1.90
N THR A 459 -8.49 9.42 -1.10
CA THR A 459 -8.36 10.78 -0.55
C THR A 459 -6.89 11.22 -0.43
N SER A 460 -6.66 12.41 0.10
CA SER A 460 -5.35 13.04 0.24
C SER A 460 -4.45 12.31 1.25
N ILE A 461 -3.14 12.28 0.96
CA ILE A 461 -2.12 11.80 1.89
C ILE A 461 -2.04 12.67 3.16
N GLY A 462 -2.31 13.98 3.07
CA GLY A 462 -2.42 14.86 4.24
C GLY A 462 -3.60 14.49 5.16
N PHE A 463 -4.67 13.91 4.62
CA PHE A 463 -5.70 13.31 5.45
C PHE A 463 -5.19 12.04 6.13
N ILE A 464 -4.58 11.13 5.37
CA ILE A 464 -4.26 9.76 5.80
C ILE A 464 -3.07 9.73 6.76
N ASN A 465 -1.94 10.32 6.40
CA ASN A 465 -0.65 10.03 7.03
C ASN A 465 -0.44 10.77 8.37
N HIS A 466 -1.20 11.81 8.71
CA HIS A 466 -1.09 12.46 10.03
C HIS A 466 -2.44 12.89 10.62
N LEU A 467 -2.42 13.26 11.90
CA LEU A 467 -3.61 13.72 12.63
C LEU A 467 -3.88 15.21 12.49
N TYR A 468 -2.95 16.05 12.00
CA TYR A 468 -3.22 17.48 11.85
C TYR A 468 -4.44 17.77 11.00
N ASP A 469 -5.04 18.94 11.25
CA ASP A 469 -6.25 19.36 10.57
C ASP A 469 -6.08 19.40 9.05
N HIS A 470 -7.11 18.91 8.38
CA HIS A 470 -7.21 18.87 6.93
C HIS A 470 -8.64 19.22 6.52
N ARG A 471 -8.85 19.69 5.29
CA ARG A 471 -10.19 20.04 4.80
C ARG A 471 -11.20 18.89 4.85
N PHE A 472 -10.71 17.64 4.80
CA PHE A 472 -11.53 16.43 4.89
C PHE A 472 -11.71 15.91 6.32
N GLY A 473 -11.01 16.49 7.30
CA GLY A 473 -11.19 16.12 8.70
C GLY A 473 -10.14 16.72 9.62
N ASN A 474 -10.60 17.15 10.80
CA ASN A 474 -9.75 17.67 11.85
C ASN A 474 -9.15 16.54 12.73
N GLN A 475 -8.21 16.90 13.60
CA GLN A 475 -7.54 15.97 14.51
C GLN A 475 -8.51 15.17 15.37
N ALA A 476 -9.55 15.80 15.89
CA ALA A 476 -10.54 15.14 16.73
C ALA A 476 -11.31 14.06 15.95
N LEU A 477 -11.72 14.35 14.70
CA LEU A 477 -12.38 13.39 13.83
C LEU A 477 -11.45 12.21 13.52
N LYS A 478 -10.23 12.49 13.05
CA LYS A 478 -9.26 11.46 12.68
C LYS A 478 -8.95 10.55 13.87
N THR A 479 -8.81 11.11 15.07
CA THR A 479 -8.61 10.36 16.31
C THR A 479 -9.81 9.48 16.64
N ALA A 480 -11.04 10.01 16.53
CA ALA A 480 -12.26 9.25 16.77
C ALA A 480 -12.44 8.08 15.78
N GLN A 481 -12.02 8.25 14.52
CA GLN A 481 -12.11 7.20 13.50
C GLN A 481 -11.04 6.11 13.70
N ARG A 482 -9.82 6.49 14.10
CA ARG A 482 -8.61 5.64 14.14
C ARG A 482 -8.36 4.98 15.50
N ARG A 483 -9.35 4.25 16.01
CA ARG A 483 -9.27 3.51 17.28
C ARG A 483 -8.47 2.22 17.15
N GLU A 484 -7.80 1.81 18.22
CA GLU A 484 -7.01 0.56 18.29
C GLU A 484 -6.08 0.36 17.08
N GLY A 485 -5.47 1.45 16.59
CA GLY A 485 -4.76 1.44 15.31
C GLY A 485 -3.56 0.49 15.29
N ARG A 486 -3.44 -0.34 14.25
CA ARG A 486 -2.25 -1.15 13.95
C ARG A 486 -1.70 -0.71 12.61
N PHE A 487 -0.54 -0.07 12.66
CA PHE A 487 0.12 0.46 11.47
C PHE A 487 1.34 -0.41 11.16
N VAL A 488 1.21 -1.24 10.11
CA VAL A 488 2.18 -2.28 9.79
C VAL A 488 3.00 -1.89 8.57
N ASN A 489 4.31 -1.78 8.78
CA ASN A 489 5.26 -1.41 7.73
C ASN A 489 6.39 -2.43 7.66
N SER A 490 6.87 -2.71 6.45
CA SER A 490 8.06 -3.53 6.25
C SER A 490 9.32 -2.69 6.44
N ALA A 491 10.40 -3.32 6.92
CA ALA A 491 11.70 -2.71 7.08
C ALA A 491 12.80 -3.57 6.46
N MET A 492 13.93 -2.96 6.09
CA MET A 492 15.10 -3.69 5.61
C MET A 492 15.87 -4.30 6.77
N MET A 493 16.15 -3.49 7.79
CA MET A 493 16.98 -3.85 8.94
C MET A 493 16.54 -3.10 10.20
N ALA A 494 16.89 -3.64 11.36
CA ALA A 494 16.72 -2.99 12.66
C ALA A 494 18.01 -3.11 13.47
N THR A 495 18.31 -2.08 14.25
CA THR A 495 19.46 -2.07 15.16
C THR A 495 19.05 -2.58 16.55
N LEU A 496 20.02 -3.03 17.36
CA LEU A 496 19.73 -3.54 18.71
C LEU A 496 19.14 -2.48 19.66
N ASP A 497 19.30 -1.19 19.36
CA ASP A 497 18.70 -0.13 20.17
C ASP A 497 17.27 0.25 19.74
N GLY A 498 16.76 -0.37 18.67
CA GLY A 498 15.42 -0.20 18.16
C GLY A 498 15.28 0.84 17.04
N ALA A 499 16.36 1.46 16.55
CA ALA A 499 16.30 2.24 15.30
C ALA A 499 16.11 1.32 14.08
N VAL A 500 15.37 1.79 13.08
CA VAL A 500 15.00 1.01 11.89
C VAL A 500 15.46 1.67 10.60
N VAL A 501 15.85 0.83 9.64
CA VAL A 501 16.40 1.18 8.32
C VAL A 501 15.48 0.58 7.25
N SER A 502 14.96 1.42 6.36
CA SER A 502 13.96 1.01 5.36
C SER A 502 14.27 1.47 3.94
N ASP A 503 15.14 2.47 3.75
CA ASP A 503 15.26 3.14 2.44
C ASP A 503 16.71 3.42 1.98
N GLY A 504 17.73 3.21 2.81
CA GLY A 504 19.11 3.56 2.49
C GLY A 504 20.16 2.56 2.96
N LEU A 505 21.32 2.60 2.29
CA LEU A 505 22.52 1.85 2.63
C LEU A 505 23.46 2.68 3.51
N GLU A 506 24.37 2.01 4.22
CA GLU A 506 25.38 2.63 5.09
C GLU A 506 26.34 3.58 4.37
N ASP A 507 26.52 3.41 3.05
CA ASP A 507 27.33 4.30 2.21
C ASP A 507 26.55 5.50 1.64
N GLY A 508 25.33 5.73 2.11
CA GLY A 508 24.48 6.86 1.73
C GLY A 508 23.67 6.66 0.46
N ARG A 509 23.84 5.53 -0.24
CA ARG A 509 23.00 5.23 -1.42
C ARG A 509 21.57 4.92 -1.01
N VAL A 510 20.64 5.49 -1.76
CA VAL A 510 19.20 5.32 -1.58
C VAL A 510 18.72 4.09 -2.33
N VAL A 511 18.04 3.21 -1.60
CA VAL A 511 17.40 2.00 -2.13
C VAL A 511 16.01 2.30 -2.67
N SER A 512 15.22 3.09 -1.93
CA SER A 512 13.82 3.42 -2.26
C SER A 512 13.47 4.85 -1.85
N GLY A 513 12.80 5.01 -0.70
CA GLY A 513 12.42 6.26 -0.06
C GLY A 513 11.62 5.99 1.20
N VAL A 514 11.50 7.00 2.07
CA VAL A 514 10.81 6.89 3.36
C VAL A 514 9.28 6.68 3.22
N GLY A 515 8.68 7.24 2.18
CA GLY A 515 7.22 7.22 1.96
C GLY A 515 6.45 7.78 3.16
N GLY A 516 5.36 7.10 3.56
CA GLY A 516 4.61 7.42 4.77
C GLY A 516 5.05 6.69 6.04
N GLN A 517 6.11 5.88 6.01
CA GLN A 517 6.46 5.01 7.14
C GLN A 517 6.67 5.81 8.45
N TYR A 518 7.45 6.90 8.39
CA TYR A 518 7.67 7.79 9.53
C TYR A 518 6.34 8.34 10.08
N ASN A 519 5.45 8.75 9.19
CA ASN A 519 4.18 9.38 9.55
C ASN A 519 3.27 8.41 10.33
N PHE A 520 3.15 7.15 9.90
CA PHE A 520 2.39 6.14 10.63
C PHE A 520 3.05 5.73 11.96
N VAL A 521 4.39 5.69 12.01
CA VAL A 521 5.11 5.44 13.26
C VAL A 521 4.82 6.56 14.27
N ALA A 522 4.93 7.82 13.87
CA ALA A 522 4.66 8.97 14.72
C ALA A 522 3.19 8.99 15.18
N MET A 523 2.24 8.77 14.26
CA MET A 523 0.82 8.71 14.57
C MET A 523 0.49 7.62 15.61
N ALA A 524 1.18 6.47 15.57
CA ALA A 524 0.99 5.41 16.55
C ALA A 524 1.38 5.79 17.99
N GLN A 525 2.23 6.80 18.14
CA GLN A 525 2.62 7.33 19.45
C GLN A 525 1.60 8.36 19.97
N GLU A 526 0.88 9.01 19.06
CA GLU A 526 -0.12 10.05 19.37
C GLU A 526 -1.51 9.47 19.63
N LEU A 527 -1.90 8.40 18.91
CA LEU A 527 -3.21 7.79 19.04
C LEU A 527 -3.32 6.91 20.30
N PRO A 528 -4.38 7.08 21.11
CA PRO A 528 -4.68 6.17 22.19
C PRO A 528 -4.83 4.74 21.67
N ARG A 529 -4.21 3.80 22.39
CA ARG A 529 -4.28 2.38 22.09
C ARG A 529 -3.79 1.97 20.68
N ALA A 530 -3.02 2.82 19.99
CA ALA A 530 -2.40 2.48 18.71
C ALA A 530 -0.97 1.92 18.88
N ARG A 531 -0.55 1.07 17.95
CA ARG A 531 0.80 0.46 17.89
C ARG A 531 1.34 0.51 16.47
N SER A 532 2.61 0.88 16.36
CA SER A 532 3.43 0.78 15.16
C SER A 532 4.16 -0.55 15.15
N ILE A 533 4.05 -1.28 14.04
CA ILE A 533 4.64 -2.60 13.86
C ILE A 533 5.59 -2.54 12.67
N LEU A 534 6.88 -2.75 12.93
CA LEU A 534 7.94 -2.82 11.93
C LEU A 534 8.32 -4.28 11.70
N ALA A 535 7.97 -4.80 10.53
CA ALA A 535 8.12 -6.19 10.15
C ALA A 535 9.34 -6.39 9.25
N LEU A 536 10.20 -7.35 9.58
CA LEU A 536 11.36 -7.70 8.76
C LEU A 536 11.71 -9.17 8.93
N ARG A 537 12.28 -9.77 7.88
CA ARG A 537 12.93 -11.08 8.02
C ARG A 537 14.17 -10.92 8.88
N SER A 538 14.47 -11.87 9.75
CA SER A 538 15.65 -11.78 10.62
C SER A 538 16.97 -11.85 9.85
N THR A 539 16.97 -12.40 8.63
CA THR A 539 18.18 -12.55 7.80
C THR A 539 17.92 -12.20 6.34
N ARG A 540 19.00 -11.93 5.60
CA ARG A 540 19.00 -11.80 4.13
C ARG A 540 20.25 -12.45 3.54
N VAL A 541 20.26 -12.63 2.22
CA VAL A 541 21.48 -13.04 1.49
C VAL A 541 22.16 -11.80 0.94
N SER A 542 23.45 -11.63 1.23
CA SER A 542 24.29 -10.56 0.70
C SER A 542 25.64 -11.13 0.30
N GLY A 543 26.10 -10.85 -0.93
CA GLY A 543 27.37 -11.41 -1.43
C GLY A 543 27.40 -12.94 -1.58
N GLY A 544 26.25 -13.61 -1.45
CA GLY A 544 26.15 -15.07 -1.41
C GLY A 544 26.15 -15.66 0.00
N ASP A 545 26.38 -14.85 1.03
CA ASP A 545 26.37 -15.25 2.43
C ASP A 545 25.06 -14.84 3.11
N THR A 546 24.61 -15.67 4.06
CA THR A 546 23.50 -15.26 4.94
C THR A 546 24.03 -14.27 5.96
N VAL A 547 23.36 -13.12 6.09
CA VAL A 547 23.67 -12.07 7.05
C VAL A 547 22.43 -11.68 7.86
N SER A 548 22.63 -11.17 9.06
CA SER A 548 21.54 -10.70 9.92
C SER A 548 20.95 -9.38 9.42
N ASN A 549 19.63 -9.23 9.54
CA ASN A 549 18.94 -7.93 9.42
C ASN A 549 18.74 -7.26 10.78
N ILE A 550 18.97 -7.99 11.88
CA ILE A 550 19.13 -7.39 13.21
C ILE A 550 20.63 -7.17 13.44
N VAL A 551 21.03 -5.91 13.50
CA VAL A 551 22.43 -5.49 13.58
C VAL A 551 22.69 -4.71 14.87
N PHE A 552 23.93 -4.60 15.33
CA PHE A 552 24.22 -3.78 16.51
C PHE A 552 24.04 -2.28 16.25
N SER A 553 24.50 -1.80 15.09
CA SER A 553 24.38 -0.42 14.62
C SER A 553 24.43 -0.37 13.09
N TYR A 554 23.96 0.72 12.49
CA TYR A 554 24.02 0.95 11.04
C TYR A 554 24.17 2.44 10.73
N GLY A 555 24.90 2.79 9.66
CA GLY A 555 25.15 4.20 9.29
C GLY A 555 23.98 4.97 8.66
N HIS A 556 22.85 4.32 8.39
CA HIS A 556 21.61 4.95 7.90
C HIS A 556 20.47 4.73 8.88
N CYS A 557 19.53 5.67 8.97
CA CYS A 557 18.38 5.58 9.88
C CYS A 557 17.15 6.20 9.23
N THR A 558 16.06 5.42 9.14
CA THR A 558 14.75 5.89 8.67
C THR A 558 13.85 6.23 9.86
N ILE A 559 13.75 5.31 10.83
CA ILE A 559 12.98 5.50 12.05
C ILE A 559 13.93 5.56 13.26
N PRO A 560 14.07 6.72 13.91
CA PRO A 560 14.96 6.87 15.05
C PRO A 560 14.40 6.12 16.28
N ARG A 561 15.32 5.56 17.07
CA ARG A 561 15.04 4.70 18.23
C ARG A 561 14.08 5.27 19.29
N HIS A 562 13.90 6.58 19.40
CA HIS A 562 12.95 7.15 20.37
C HIS A 562 11.49 6.96 19.93
N LEU A 563 11.26 6.60 18.66
CA LEU A 563 9.96 6.19 18.13
C LEU A 563 9.77 4.66 18.10
N ARG A 564 10.70 3.89 18.68
CA ARG A 564 10.64 2.43 18.70
C ARG A 564 9.34 1.94 19.34
N ASP A 565 8.77 0.90 18.75
CA ASP A 565 7.54 0.30 19.24
C ASP A 565 7.61 -1.23 19.11
N ILE A 566 6.92 -1.83 18.13
CA ILE A 566 6.96 -3.28 17.92
C ILE A 566 7.86 -3.59 16.73
N VAL A 567 8.74 -4.57 16.89
CA VAL A 567 9.49 -5.20 15.79
C VAL A 567 9.13 -6.67 15.70
N ILE A 568 8.83 -7.17 14.50
CA ILE A 568 8.46 -8.57 14.27
C ILE A 568 9.38 -9.21 13.26
N THR A 569 9.93 -10.37 13.62
CA THR A 569 10.56 -11.33 12.70
C THR A 569 9.79 -12.65 12.69
N GLU A 570 10.21 -13.57 11.84
CA GLU A 570 9.68 -14.94 11.78
C GLU A 570 9.83 -15.71 13.11
N TYR A 571 10.63 -15.21 14.04
CA TYR A 571 10.86 -15.82 15.34
C TYR A 571 9.98 -15.26 16.47
N GLY A 572 9.35 -14.10 16.27
CA GLY A 572 8.46 -13.52 17.27
C GLY A 572 8.37 -12.00 17.26
N ILE A 573 7.93 -11.48 18.40
CA ILE A 573 7.60 -10.07 18.62
C ILE A 573 8.54 -9.49 19.67
N ALA A 574 9.25 -8.41 19.33
CA ALA A 574 9.94 -7.55 20.28
C ALA A 574 9.08 -6.31 20.54
N ASP A 575 8.63 -6.16 21.78
CA ASP A 575 7.88 -5.00 22.26
C ASP A 575 8.86 -4.05 22.97
N LEU A 576 9.07 -2.85 22.42
CA LEU A 576 10.19 -1.98 22.80
C LEU A 576 9.76 -0.65 23.42
N ARG A 577 8.48 -0.26 23.26
CA ARG A 577 7.96 1.05 23.69
C ARG A 577 8.10 1.18 25.20
N GLY A 578 8.70 2.29 25.66
CA GLY A 578 8.86 2.60 27.08
C GLY A 578 9.88 1.73 27.84
N ARG A 579 10.53 0.75 27.20
CA ARG A 579 11.49 -0.15 27.86
C ARG A 579 12.88 0.47 27.99
N PRO A 580 13.66 0.12 29.03
CA PRO A 580 15.07 0.52 29.14
C PRO A 580 15.94 -0.18 28.09
N ASP A 581 17.09 0.40 27.77
CA ASP A 581 17.98 -0.13 26.73
C ASP A 581 18.42 -1.57 26.96
N SER A 582 18.69 -1.96 28.20
CA SER A 582 19.08 -3.34 28.50
C SER A 582 18.01 -4.35 28.08
N GLU A 583 16.74 -4.01 28.25
CA GLU A 583 15.63 -4.86 27.82
C GLU A 583 15.44 -4.80 26.31
N VAL A 584 15.53 -3.62 25.70
CA VAL A 584 15.39 -3.48 24.24
C VAL A 584 16.44 -4.28 23.49
N TYR A 585 17.71 -4.21 23.91
CA TYR A 585 18.78 -5.00 23.28
C TYR A 585 18.49 -6.50 23.43
N LEU A 586 18.00 -6.94 24.59
CA LEU A 586 17.66 -8.35 24.83
C LEU A 586 16.45 -8.81 24.01
N GLU A 587 15.39 -8.00 23.89
CA GLU A 587 14.22 -8.32 23.05
C GLU A 587 14.58 -8.36 21.56
N MET A 588 15.44 -7.45 21.09
CA MET A 588 15.94 -7.49 19.72
C MET A 588 16.81 -8.73 19.45
N ILE A 589 17.70 -9.11 20.37
CA ILE A 589 18.48 -10.35 20.27
C ILE A 589 17.55 -11.57 20.29
N ARG A 590 16.51 -11.55 21.13
CA ARG A 590 15.53 -12.65 21.26
C ARG A 590 14.81 -12.97 19.96
N ILE A 591 14.57 -11.99 19.09
CA ILE A 591 13.91 -12.19 17.79
C ILE A 591 14.91 -12.30 16.63
N ALA A 592 16.21 -12.38 16.91
CA ALA A 592 17.24 -12.65 15.91
C ALA A 592 17.42 -14.15 15.66
N ASP A 593 17.86 -14.50 14.46
CA ASP A 593 18.29 -15.84 14.08
C ASP A 593 19.44 -16.31 14.97
N ALA A 594 19.32 -17.55 15.46
CA ALA A 594 20.22 -18.14 16.46
C ALA A 594 21.70 -18.09 16.02
N ARG A 595 21.98 -18.13 14.71
CA ARG A 595 23.36 -18.05 14.17
C ARG A 595 24.05 -16.72 14.52
N PHE A 596 23.30 -15.64 14.73
CA PHE A 596 23.84 -14.29 14.96
C PHE A 596 23.68 -13.79 16.40
N GLN A 597 22.83 -14.43 17.21
CA GLN A 597 22.60 -14.04 18.61
C GLN A 597 23.88 -13.96 19.48
N PRO A 598 24.84 -14.90 19.41
CA PRO A 598 26.03 -14.85 20.27
C PRO A 598 26.89 -13.60 20.01
N GLU A 599 27.07 -13.24 18.74
CA GLU A 599 27.86 -12.08 18.34
C GLU A 599 27.14 -10.77 18.71
N LEU A 600 25.82 -10.69 18.48
CA LEU A 600 25.01 -9.54 18.89
C LEU A 600 25.06 -9.32 20.40
N LEU A 601 24.93 -10.40 21.19
CA LEU A 601 25.06 -10.34 22.65
C LEU A 601 26.46 -9.88 23.07
N ARG A 602 27.52 -10.40 22.45
CA ARG A 602 28.90 -10.01 22.74
C ARG A 602 29.12 -8.52 22.47
N GLN A 603 28.61 -8.00 21.35
CA GLN A 603 28.66 -6.57 21.02
C GLN A 603 27.90 -5.73 22.06
N ALA A 604 26.69 -6.14 22.44
CA ALA A 604 25.89 -5.47 23.46
C ALA A 604 26.56 -5.45 24.85
N GLN A 605 27.15 -6.57 25.27
CA GLN A 605 27.89 -6.67 26.54
C GLN A 605 29.17 -5.84 26.53
N LYS A 606 29.90 -5.83 25.40
CA LYS A 606 31.09 -5.00 25.23
C LYS A 606 30.75 -3.51 25.35
N ALA A 607 29.61 -3.09 24.82
CA ALA A 607 29.11 -1.72 24.90
C ALA A 607 28.46 -1.36 26.25
N GLY A 608 28.40 -2.29 27.21
CA GLY A 608 27.75 -2.06 28.51
C GLY A 608 26.22 -1.95 28.46
N LYS A 609 25.60 -2.36 27.36
CA LYS A 609 24.14 -2.33 27.18
C LYS A 609 23.44 -3.54 27.78
N VAL A 610 24.15 -4.66 27.89
CA VAL A 610 23.64 -5.90 28.50
C VAL A 610 24.64 -6.39 29.57
N PRO A 611 24.20 -6.90 30.73
CA PRO A 611 25.10 -7.43 31.75
C PRO A 611 25.99 -8.55 31.22
N ARG A 612 27.28 -8.55 31.60
CA ARG A 612 28.23 -9.62 31.24
C ARG A 612 27.85 -10.99 31.80
N SER A 613 27.00 -11.05 32.82
CA SER A 613 26.47 -12.29 33.41
C SER A 613 25.34 -12.89 32.59
N PHE A 614 24.64 -12.12 31.74
CA PHE A 614 23.54 -12.62 30.94
C PHE A 614 24.02 -13.73 29.98
N ARG A 615 23.20 -14.76 29.82
CA ARG A 615 23.41 -15.88 28.90
C ARG A 615 22.14 -16.10 28.09
N LEU A 616 22.29 -16.44 26.82
CA LEU A 616 21.16 -16.67 25.92
C LEU A 616 20.30 -17.84 26.46
N PRO A 617 19.00 -17.62 26.72
CA PRO A 617 18.07 -18.69 27.05
C PRO A 617 18.01 -19.74 25.95
N GLU A 618 17.85 -21.01 26.32
CA GLU A 618 17.81 -22.12 25.36
C GLU A 618 16.67 -21.95 24.34
N ALA A 619 15.53 -21.42 24.78
CA ALA A 619 14.38 -21.16 23.91
C ALA A 619 14.71 -20.19 22.76
N TRP A 620 15.61 -19.22 22.97
CA TRP A 620 15.98 -18.23 21.94
C TRP A 620 16.97 -18.82 20.93
N GLN A 621 17.82 -19.73 21.39
CA GLN A 621 18.81 -20.42 20.55
C GLN A 621 18.17 -21.40 19.56
N ARG A 622 16.85 -21.63 19.65
CA ARG A 622 16.06 -22.43 18.71
C ARG A 622 15.42 -21.60 17.59
N ASN A 623 15.78 -20.33 17.46
CA ASN A 623 15.38 -19.47 16.35
C ASN A 623 16.12 -19.87 15.05
N THR A 624 15.65 -20.94 14.39
CA THR A 624 16.25 -21.45 13.16
C THR A 624 15.23 -21.54 12.01
N PRO A 625 15.69 -21.52 10.74
CA PRO A 625 14.80 -21.71 9.59
C PRO A 625 14.02 -23.03 9.61
N GLU A 626 14.59 -24.09 10.21
CA GLU A 626 13.94 -25.39 10.41
C GLU A 626 12.70 -25.24 11.29
N ARG A 627 12.85 -24.52 12.41
CA ARG A 627 11.76 -24.26 13.35
C ARG A 627 10.63 -23.45 12.71
N VAL A 628 10.96 -22.52 11.81
CA VAL A 628 9.98 -21.76 11.03
C VAL A 628 9.17 -22.68 10.12
N ARG A 629 9.82 -23.61 9.41
CA ARG A 629 9.13 -24.59 8.56
C ARG A 629 8.25 -25.53 9.37
N GLU A 630 8.74 -26.03 10.50
CA GLU A 630 7.94 -26.84 11.42
C GLU A 630 6.72 -26.08 11.96
N ALA A 631 6.90 -24.80 12.28
CA ALA A 631 5.84 -23.95 12.81
C ALA A 631 4.69 -23.79 11.80
N VAL A 632 5.03 -23.55 10.54
CA VAL A 632 4.07 -23.45 9.43
C VAL A 632 3.40 -24.79 9.15
N ALA A 633 4.13 -25.90 9.23
CA ALA A 633 3.59 -27.24 9.00
C ALA A 633 2.51 -27.67 10.03
N ILE A 634 2.50 -27.10 11.24
CA ILE A 634 1.50 -27.41 12.29
C ILE A 634 0.06 -27.21 11.81
N ALA A 635 -0.18 -26.20 10.97
CA ALA A 635 -1.53 -25.91 10.46
C ALA A 635 -1.96 -26.82 9.30
N GLY A 636 -1.06 -27.65 8.78
CA GLY A 636 -1.20 -28.36 7.51
C GLY A 636 -0.60 -27.54 6.34
N ALA A 637 0.03 -28.23 5.39
CA ALA A 637 0.73 -27.59 4.27
C ALA A 637 -0.16 -26.67 3.42
N ASP A 638 -1.46 -26.98 3.32
CA ASP A 638 -2.42 -26.21 2.52
C ASP A 638 -2.83 -24.88 3.16
N ARG A 639 -2.47 -24.65 4.43
CA ARG A 639 -2.92 -23.48 5.21
C ARG A 639 -1.94 -22.32 5.26
N PHE A 640 -0.79 -22.46 4.63
CA PHE A 640 0.17 -21.37 4.44
C PHE A 640 0.75 -21.45 3.02
N PRO A 641 -0.11 -21.36 1.98
CA PRO A 641 0.32 -21.50 0.59
C PRO A 641 1.16 -20.29 0.16
N ALA A 642 1.97 -20.45 -0.90
CA ALA A 642 2.75 -19.35 -1.44
C ALA A 642 1.88 -18.23 -2.04
N PHE A 643 0.71 -18.58 -2.59
CA PHE A 643 -0.23 -17.65 -3.23
C PHE A 643 -1.65 -17.85 -2.69
N PRO A 644 -1.94 -17.42 -1.44
CA PRO A 644 -3.23 -17.71 -0.79
C PRO A 644 -4.44 -17.08 -1.49
N PHE A 645 -4.23 -16.03 -2.27
CA PHE A 645 -5.28 -15.32 -3.00
C PHE A 645 -5.25 -15.64 -4.50
N GLY A 646 -4.39 -16.55 -4.97
CA GLY A 646 -4.11 -16.78 -6.39
C GLY A 646 -2.98 -15.90 -6.94
N CYS A 647 -2.58 -16.14 -8.20
CA CYS A 647 -1.55 -15.36 -8.91
C CYS A 647 -1.66 -15.48 -10.43
N ALA A 648 -1.03 -14.56 -11.16
CA ALA A 648 -0.99 -14.57 -12.63
C ALA A 648 -0.08 -15.64 -13.28
N PHE A 649 0.69 -16.39 -12.50
CA PHE A 649 1.62 -17.41 -12.99
C PHE A 649 0.92 -18.75 -13.27
N THR A 650 1.21 -19.38 -14.41
CA THR A 650 0.77 -20.76 -14.70
C THR A 650 1.45 -21.77 -13.78
N ASP A 651 0.94 -23.00 -13.74
CA ASP A 651 1.50 -24.07 -12.91
C ASP A 651 2.97 -24.35 -13.29
N GLU A 652 3.29 -24.35 -14.58
CA GLU A 652 4.64 -24.47 -15.12
C GLU A 652 5.51 -23.29 -14.69
N GLU A 653 4.99 -22.06 -14.77
CA GLU A 653 5.73 -20.85 -14.36
C GLU A 653 6.04 -20.85 -12.86
N ARG A 654 5.13 -21.34 -12.01
CA ARG A 654 5.36 -21.47 -10.56
C ARG A 654 6.45 -22.52 -10.25
N GLN A 655 6.45 -23.65 -10.95
CA GLN A 655 7.50 -24.66 -10.83
C GLN A 655 8.86 -24.11 -11.29
N LEU A 656 8.90 -23.44 -12.44
CA LEU A 656 10.09 -22.79 -12.97
C LEU A 656 10.61 -21.69 -12.04
N MET A 657 9.75 -20.84 -11.49
CA MET A 657 10.13 -19.80 -10.54
C MET A 657 10.80 -20.38 -9.30
N THR A 658 10.28 -21.50 -8.77
CA THR A 658 10.85 -22.19 -7.61
C THR A 658 12.23 -22.75 -7.95
N ALA A 659 12.37 -23.42 -9.11
CA ALA A 659 13.64 -23.96 -9.58
C ALA A 659 14.68 -22.88 -9.85
N LEU A 660 14.31 -21.78 -10.51
CA LEU A 660 15.21 -20.66 -10.80
C LEU A 660 15.66 -19.94 -9.51
N SER A 661 14.76 -19.79 -8.53
CA SER A 661 15.09 -19.23 -7.23
C SER A 661 16.10 -20.10 -6.48
N HIS A 662 15.88 -21.43 -6.48
CA HIS A 662 16.85 -22.38 -5.94
C HIS A 662 18.18 -22.29 -6.68
N LEU A 663 18.17 -22.29 -8.02
CA LEU A 663 19.38 -22.19 -8.84
C LEU A 663 20.17 -20.91 -8.51
N LYS A 664 19.50 -19.75 -8.40
CA LYS A 664 20.10 -18.47 -8.02
C LYS A 664 20.78 -18.55 -6.64
N SER A 665 20.14 -19.23 -5.67
CA SER A 665 20.71 -19.42 -4.33
C SER A 665 21.98 -20.29 -4.33
N VAL A 666 22.02 -21.33 -5.15
CA VAL A 666 23.18 -22.27 -5.24
C VAL A 666 24.21 -21.86 -6.30
N THR A 667 24.05 -20.69 -6.93
CA THR A 667 24.97 -20.12 -7.92
C THR A 667 25.42 -18.71 -7.55
N GLY A 668 25.30 -18.33 -6.27
CA GLY A 668 25.66 -16.99 -5.78
C GLY A 668 27.13 -16.62 -6.02
N THR A 669 28.06 -17.56 -5.88
CA THR A 669 29.52 -17.34 -6.03
C THR A 669 30.12 -18.09 -7.22
N ARG A 670 31.31 -17.65 -7.71
CA ARG A 670 32.03 -18.33 -8.81
C ARG A 670 32.30 -19.81 -8.52
N ARG A 671 32.69 -20.14 -7.27
CA ARG A 671 32.96 -21.51 -6.84
C ARG A 671 31.69 -22.36 -6.80
N GLN A 672 30.59 -21.82 -6.26
CA GLN A 672 29.29 -22.48 -6.25
C GLN A 672 28.77 -22.72 -7.67
N ARG A 673 28.88 -21.73 -8.57
CA ARG A 673 28.54 -21.86 -10.00
C ARG A 673 29.25 -23.04 -10.66
N MET A 674 30.58 -23.12 -10.52
CA MET A 674 31.35 -24.23 -11.09
C MET A 674 30.94 -25.58 -10.53
N LYS A 675 30.72 -25.67 -9.21
CA LYS A 675 30.29 -26.90 -8.54
C LYS A 675 28.90 -27.35 -9.01
N THR A 676 27.95 -26.42 -9.11
CA THR A 676 26.58 -26.67 -9.57
C THR A 676 26.56 -27.07 -11.03
N LEU A 677 27.34 -26.39 -11.88
CA LEU A 677 27.49 -26.74 -13.29
C LEU A 677 28.06 -28.15 -13.48
N TRP A 678 29.11 -28.50 -12.74
CA TRP A 678 29.70 -29.84 -12.83
C TRP A 678 28.75 -30.95 -12.38
N ARG A 679 27.91 -30.67 -11.37
CA ARG A 679 26.84 -31.59 -10.95
C ARG A 679 25.77 -31.74 -12.03
N ALA A 680 25.28 -30.61 -12.57
CA ALA A 680 24.29 -30.58 -13.63
C ALA A 680 24.73 -31.34 -14.91
N LEU A 681 26.02 -31.25 -15.26
CA LEU A 681 26.60 -31.96 -16.41
C LEU A 681 26.71 -33.48 -16.19
N ARG A 682 26.71 -33.95 -14.95
CA ARG A 682 26.82 -35.37 -14.58
C ARG A 682 25.47 -36.06 -14.38
N GLU A 683 24.39 -35.29 -14.30
CA GLU A 683 23.04 -35.85 -14.18
C GLU A 683 22.55 -36.40 -15.52
N ALA A 684 21.62 -37.35 -15.47
CA ALA A 684 21.00 -37.89 -16.68
C ALA A 684 20.31 -36.77 -17.49
N PRO A 685 20.15 -36.92 -18.82
CA PRO A 685 19.29 -36.05 -19.62
C PRO A 685 17.89 -35.91 -19.01
N PHE A 686 17.14 -34.89 -19.44
CA PHE A 686 15.78 -34.67 -18.95
C PHE A 686 14.86 -35.85 -19.32
N GLU A 687 13.85 -36.10 -18.48
CA GLU A 687 12.81 -37.11 -18.64
C GLU A 687 11.51 -36.47 -19.15
N ASP A 688 10.54 -37.27 -19.60
CA ASP A 688 9.28 -36.78 -20.20
C ASP A 688 8.51 -35.81 -19.27
N GLY A 689 8.63 -35.98 -17.95
CA GLY A 689 7.99 -35.09 -16.97
C GLY A 689 8.54 -33.65 -16.95
N GLU A 690 9.76 -33.42 -17.46
CA GLU A 690 10.42 -32.11 -17.49
C GLU A 690 10.20 -31.38 -18.83
N ARG A 691 9.63 -32.08 -19.82
CA ARG A 691 9.44 -31.58 -21.19
C ARG A 691 8.61 -30.30 -21.28
N PRO A 692 7.42 -30.18 -20.65
CA PRO A 692 6.61 -28.96 -20.74
C PRO A 692 7.33 -27.72 -20.20
N LEU A 693 8.13 -27.90 -19.14
CA LEU A 693 8.91 -26.83 -18.50
C LEU A 693 10.08 -26.38 -19.38
N LEU A 694 10.72 -27.32 -20.07
CA LEU A 694 11.79 -27.03 -21.03
C LEU A 694 11.27 -26.38 -22.30
N GLU A 695 10.10 -26.80 -22.82
CA GLU A 695 9.42 -26.15 -23.94
C GLU A 695 9.07 -24.70 -23.58
N ARG A 696 8.48 -24.46 -22.39
CA ARG A 696 8.15 -23.11 -21.89
C ARG A 696 9.38 -22.18 -21.81
N MET A 697 10.57 -22.73 -21.57
CA MET A 697 11.83 -21.98 -21.50
C MET A 697 12.57 -21.90 -22.84
N GLY A 698 12.04 -22.54 -23.90
CA GLY A 698 12.71 -22.66 -25.21
C GLY A 698 14.03 -23.43 -25.12
N LEU A 699 14.07 -24.46 -24.27
CA LEU A 699 15.24 -25.28 -23.94
C LEU A 699 14.99 -26.77 -24.17
N HIS A 700 13.88 -27.19 -24.79
CA HIS A 700 13.64 -28.60 -25.11
C HIS A 700 14.65 -29.13 -26.14
N GLU A 701 14.88 -28.39 -27.22
CA GLU A 701 15.84 -28.71 -28.28
C GLU A 701 16.89 -27.60 -28.46
N PRO A 702 17.90 -27.54 -27.58
CA PRO A 702 18.90 -26.46 -27.62
C PRO A 702 19.89 -26.62 -28.78
N GLU A 703 19.82 -25.71 -29.74
CA GLU A 703 20.75 -25.63 -30.88
C GLU A 703 22.13 -25.13 -30.47
N ARG A 704 22.19 -24.12 -29.59
CA ARG A 704 23.45 -23.47 -29.19
C ARG A 704 24.07 -24.19 -27.98
N PHE A 705 25.40 -24.24 -27.93
CA PHE A 705 26.13 -24.83 -26.80
C PHE A 705 25.76 -24.19 -25.44
N ARG A 706 25.53 -22.87 -25.43
CA ARG A 706 25.12 -22.14 -24.22
C ARG A 706 23.72 -22.57 -23.73
N ASP A 707 22.79 -22.82 -24.66
CA ASP A 707 21.44 -23.25 -24.32
C ASP A 707 21.43 -24.68 -23.77
N ARG A 708 22.36 -25.55 -24.22
CA ARG A 708 22.57 -26.88 -23.64
C ARG A 708 23.02 -26.80 -22.18
N ILE A 709 23.87 -25.84 -21.83
CA ILE A 709 24.29 -25.60 -20.45
C ILE A 709 23.11 -25.11 -19.60
N ASP A 710 22.35 -24.14 -20.12
CA ASP A 710 21.18 -23.58 -19.44
C ASP A 710 20.10 -24.65 -19.20
N GLN A 711 19.86 -25.52 -20.18
CA GLN A 711 18.98 -26.69 -20.05
C GLN A 711 19.44 -27.61 -18.91
N ARG A 712 20.72 -27.98 -18.88
CA ARG A 712 21.28 -28.86 -17.83
C ARG A 712 21.16 -28.24 -16.44
N LEU A 713 21.44 -26.95 -16.30
CA LEU A 713 21.31 -26.23 -15.04
C LEU A 713 19.85 -26.16 -14.57
N LEU A 714 18.91 -25.95 -15.50
CA LEU A 714 17.48 -25.90 -15.18
C LEU A 714 16.94 -27.27 -14.75
N VAL A 715 17.27 -28.35 -15.47
CA VAL A 715 16.89 -29.72 -15.10
C VAL A 715 17.43 -30.09 -13.72
N HIS A 716 18.71 -29.75 -13.46
CA HIS A 716 19.30 -29.95 -12.15
C HIS A 716 18.51 -29.22 -11.05
N ALA A 717 18.11 -27.98 -11.30
CA ALA A 717 17.34 -27.20 -10.33
C ALA A 717 15.94 -27.80 -10.11
N LEU A 718 15.24 -28.21 -11.17
CA LEU A 718 13.91 -28.81 -11.11
C LEU A 718 13.92 -30.09 -10.25
N ARG A 719 14.84 -31.02 -10.52
CA ARG A 719 14.95 -32.29 -9.78
C ARG A 719 15.24 -32.08 -8.29
N ARG A 720 15.98 -31.03 -7.93
CA ARG A 720 16.31 -30.69 -6.54
C ARG A 720 15.13 -30.10 -5.78
N VAL A 721 14.24 -29.39 -6.48
CA VAL A 721 13.00 -28.89 -5.88
C VAL A 721 12.03 -30.05 -5.65
N THR A 722 11.86 -30.95 -6.62
CA THR A 722 10.97 -32.11 -6.49
C THR A 722 11.42 -33.09 -5.40
N SER A 723 12.73 -33.31 -5.24
CA SER A 723 13.27 -34.21 -4.20
C SER A 723 13.27 -33.66 -2.78
N ASN A 724 13.04 -32.34 -2.59
CA ASN A 724 12.88 -31.71 -1.27
C ASN A 724 11.41 -31.55 -0.87
N GLN A 725 10.47 -31.88 -1.75
CA GLN A 725 9.02 -31.86 -1.51
C GLN A 725 8.45 -33.27 -1.20
N ALA A 726 9.22 -34.32 -1.46
CA ALA A 726 8.97 -35.69 -1.02
C ALA A 726 9.73 -35.98 0.27
#